data_AF-A0A416VXH9-F1
#
_entry.id   AF-A0A416VXH9-F1
#
_cell.length_a   1.000
_cell.length_b   1.000
_cell.length_c   1.000
_cell.angle_alpha   90.00
_cell.angle_beta   90.00
_cell.angle_gamma   90.00
#
_symmetry.space_group_name_H-M   'P 1'
#
loop_
_entity.id
_entity.type
_entity.pdbx_description
1 polymer ?
#
loop_
_entity_poly.entity_id
_entity_poly.type
_entity_poly.pdbx_seq_one_letter_code
_entity_poly.pdbx_strand_id
1 'polypeptide(L)'
;MENLAYEESLADEKEKALQWLKKSETKSNDDIFRKFLAITQNNKLVNKNQEEIEFAELQNKDGGFGISKDYKSDVLDTILAVECMEKSEKDNSEKITKAVNYLNLCQNEDGGFAFSGEKSSSYLTALVYRVIKGNTASFNKAGKETLKKCREYIKSNEKDNTLWGTDEETMKNSLMCSLALAEDDDDTLNRISVISNKVAEDGSLFEDIELTSLYISLVNEYEEAAGKLNTGNVLIKGIKISSEKERIGAYSEVKITPDIIGMKDNYKVIVVVSGKEGYSQMLNTEGNNTYLWNTENNIGTFEVLVSIVDNIKGEVIASRLKAVEVLETFEVQSVNSNISPKAYKINSGKKIIIQPSAYVLSNVSDEITAEVSIIGDNEKVLYKAENKKIGGENLKEVIFDDFTYVPDIKDTTIVRVQTKILRKGVEQKTKNNYVKIYSSTDENRIDIDYKVSSNFIDTTTDNINVDFSLSGKGLSETIKRKPMDIMIMLDSSGSMSKEDWKKAVDGAKLIIDNKQPEDRVAMFDVTLNRYIGDFTNNEKEINWGLERAYGKEPNGGTFTYYAINYFSGFFDEDDRDRVIYLFTDGTRSQGIDSKTLDEDKIREKNINIYGVYLENDYSMEKIEEAKEIMEYITEVGGGRWVNSKDNGEIISSVRELLGDIFKMAGRNVKLSMTLENDIPFSKISFDNKPDEVIKNEDGTTTVIYNRNYLRVGEDRNLDIKYDISNMFFEKDINLIKDIKFSYVDENDENIEINLDDIKIGVSNNKSSAIPDIKNEDESEDESTVKIEKKEGNSILSHNKPEETIMDENKGQVTGKMSLSDNRVYVGDDITADINLTDYNNLEKKKTNTRIVLINKDDANRIYITDGEMELAGSNEAGEKITVKTKSYEEGSYIAIYMAEINGEMTALDVAGIDILEHIYILKVTAGTGGNVEDKSGEYKKNKVVTLNAKANKGYVFDKWVSEDISLDINQVNSSQINIVMPDKGVRIKAVFVKEKNAGRGKDDKNTVKDNKNKEETANKRGGSKTDLNHSNKAKNNVASIDNRSVKEEKESESVKYMENGKSILSPTTGDFITRDNIRIMILIQCIALIIICVALKKNNRKEQEGVQ
;
A
#
# COMPACT_ATOMS: atom_id res chain seq x y z
N MET A 1 3.02 35.71 -46.11
CA MET A 1 4.12 35.05 -46.85
C MET A 1 5.40 35.22 -46.07
N GLU A 2 5.97 36.43 -45.95
CA GLU A 2 7.18 36.66 -45.13
C GLU A 2 7.01 36.22 -43.66
N ASN A 3 5.94 36.63 -42.96
CA ASN A 3 5.69 36.18 -41.58
C ASN A 3 5.55 34.65 -41.43
N LEU A 4 5.10 33.94 -42.47
CA LEU A 4 4.95 32.47 -42.43
C LEU A 4 6.29 31.74 -42.58
N ALA A 5 7.21 32.28 -43.41
CA ALA A 5 8.57 31.74 -43.53
C ALA A 5 9.43 32.07 -42.28
N TYR A 6 9.12 33.17 -41.60
CA TYR A 6 9.78 33.61 -40.38
C TYR A 6 9.34 32.80 -39.14
N GLU A 7 8.10 32.31 -39.11
CA GLU A 7 7.61 31.40 -38.05
C GLU A 7 8.37 30.06 -38.01
N GLU A 8 8.89 29.57 -39.14
CA GLU A 8 9.70 28.35 -39.19
C GLU A 8 11.14 28.55 -38.67
N SER A 9 11.72 29.76 -38.74
CA SER A 9 13.09 30.03 -38.26
C SER A 9 13.19 30.25 -36.75
N LEU A 10 12.09 30.62 -36.10
CA LEU A 10 12.05 31.01 -34.68
C LEU A 10 12.46 29.87 -33.73
N ALA A 11 12.19 28.62 -34.11
CA ALA A 11 12.47 27.44 -33.30
C ALA A 11 13.99 27.14 -33.16
N ASP A 12 14.75 27.29 -34.25
CA ASP A 12 16.20 27.02 -34.25
C ASP A 12 16.98 28.07 -33.43
N GLU A 13 16.55 29.34 -33.46
CA GLU A 13 17.14 30.41 -32.64
C GLU A 13 16.91 30.16 -31.15
N LYS A 14 15.67 29.81 -30.78
CA LYS A 14 15.25 29.50 -29.41
C LYS A 14 15.98 28.30 -28.81
N GLU A 15 16.28 27.26 -29.60
CA GLU A 15 17.02 26.09 -29.11
C GLU A 15 18.50 26.38 -28.83
N LYS A 16 19.16 27.19 -29.69
CA LYS A 16 20.55 27.64 -29.46
C LYS A 16 20.67 28.48 -28.19
N ALA A 17 19.79 29.48 -28.05
CA ALA A 17 19.76 30.39 -26.91
C ALA A 17 19.64 29.64 -25.55
N LEU A 18 18.80 28.59 -25.50
CA LEU A 18 18.65 27.74 -24.32
C LEU A 18 19.91 26.91 -24.00
N GLN A 19 20.63 26.41 -25.01
CA GLN A 19 21.86 25.64 -24.80
C GLN A 19 23.01 26.49 -24.26
N TRP A 20 23.05 27.78 -24.61
CA TRP A 20 24.02 28.73 -24.09
C TRP A 20 23.73 29.03 -22.60
N LEU A 21 22.49 29.38 -22.26
CA LEU A 21 22.08 29.76 -20.89
C LEU A 21 22.39 28.67 -19.84
N LYS A 22 22.24 27.39 -20.20
CA LYS A 22 22.51 26.26 -19.30
C LYS A 22 23.97 26.20 -18.82
N LYS A 23 24.93 26.77 -19.56
CA LYS A 23 26.38 26.70 -19.28
C LYS A 23 26.93 27.87 -18.46
N SER A 24 26.13 28.92 -18.23
CA SER A 24 26.59 30.15 -17.55
C SER A 24 26.58 30.04 -16.02
N GLU A 25 27.61 30.60 -15.36
CA GLU A 25 27.71 30.72 -13.89
C GLU A 25 26.85 31.89 -13.36
N THR A 26 26.20 31.71 -12.21
CA THR A 26 25.41 32.75 -11.51
C THR A 26 26.24 33.44 -10.42
N LYS A 27 26.01 34.75 -10.19
CA LYS A 27 26.83 35.58 -9.28
C LYS A 27 26.01 36.41 -8.28
N SER A 28 24.68 36.46 -8.43
CA SER A 28 23.73 37.27 -7.65
C SER A 28 22.37 36.59 -7.54
N ASN A 29 21.49 37.12 -6.67
CA ASN A 29 20.08 36.68 -6.62
C ASN A 29 19.37 36.93 -7.97
N ASP A 30 19.64 38.05 -8.62
CA ASP A 30 19.11 38.40 -9.95
C ASP A 30 19.49 37.34 -11.01
N ASP A 31 20.76 36.90 -11.06
CA ASP A 31 21.20 35.80 -11.95
C ASP A 31 20.47 34.48 -11.64
N ILE A 32 20.30 34.16 -10.34
CA ILE A 32 19.62 32.94 -9.89
C ILE A 32 18.16 32.97 -10.34
N PHE A 33 17.46 34.07 -10.11
CA PHE A 33 16.05 34.23 -10.47
C PHE A 33 15.84 34.17 -11.99
N ARG A 34 16.64 34.87 -12.79
CA ARG A 34 16.51 34.87 -14.26
C ARG A 34 16.81 33.51 -14.86
N LYS A 35 17.88 32.85 -14.40
CA LYS A 35 18.24 31.52 -14.85
C LYS A 35 17.16 30.50 -14.49
N PHE A 36 16.59 30.59 -13.29
CA PHE A 36 15.45 29.77 -12.86
C PHE A 36 14.26 29.96 -13.80
N LEU A 37 13.82 31.20 -14.05
CA LEU A 37 12.66 31.51 -14.89
C LEU A 37 12.81 31.03 -16.34
N ALA A 38 13.92 31.34 -17.00
CA ALA A 38 14.11 31.03 -18.41
C ALA A 38 14.34 29.53 -18.68
N ILE A 39 14.82 28.76 -17.71
CA ILE A 39 14.85 27.29 -17.80
C ILE A 39 13.45 26.72 -17.60
N THR A 40 12.73 27.15 -16.55
CA THR A 40 11.38 26.66 -16.20
C THR A 40 10.33 26.97 -17.29
N GLN A 41 10.55 27.98 -18.13
CA GLN A 41 9.63 28.38 -19.21
C GLN A 41 9.83 27.64 -20.55
N ASN A 42 10.89 26.84 -20.75
CA ASN A 42 11.26 26.33 -22.10
C ASN A 42 11.31 24.79 -22.20
N ASN A 43 10.17 24.13 -21.93
CA ASN A 43 10.05 22.68 -21.72
C ASN A 43 10.26 21.80 -22.96
N LYS A 44 11.53 21.54 -23.31
CA LYS A 44 11.99 20.23 -23.84
C LYS A 44 12.57 19.32 -22.74
N LEU A 45 12.94 19.88 -21.59
CA LEU A 45 13.65 19.17 -20.50
C LEU A 45 13.29 19.82 -19.15
N VAL A 46 12.37 19.21 -18.39
CA VAL A 46 12.21 19.53 -16.97
C VAL A 46 13.40 18.92 -16.22
N ASN A 47 14.45 19.72 -16.03
CA ASN A 47 15.61 19.33 -15.24
C ASN A 47 15.18 19.08 -13.79
N LYS A 48 15.07 17.80 -13.38
CA LYS A 48 14.69 17.44 -11.99
C LYS A 48 15.77 17.74 -10.92
N ASN A 49 16.91 18.29 -11.34
CA ASN A 49 18.04 18.73 -10.50
C ASN A 49 18.22 20.28 -10.49
N GLN A 50 17.19 21.05 -10.81
CA GLN A 50 17.24 22.50 -10.54
C GLN A 50 17.02 22.73 -9.04
N GLU A 51 18.02 23.29 -8.35
CA GLU A 51 17.89 23.63 -6.93
C GLU A 51 16.72 24.60 -6.72
N GLU A 52 15.71 24.17 -5.97
CA GLU A 52 14.58 25.00 -5.56
C GLU A 52 15.06 26.12 -4.64
N ILE A 53 14.66 27.35 -4.95
CA ILE A 53 15.17 28.54 -4.25
C ILE A 53 14.58 28.58 -2.83
N GLU A 54 15.45 28.70 -1.82
CA GLU A 54 15.01 28.88 -0.42
C GLU A 54 14.64 30.35 -0.14
N PHE A 55 13.51 30.80 -0.71
CA PHE A 55 13.03 32.19 -0.56
C PHE A 55 12.89 32.66 0.89
N ALA A 56 12.65 31.75 1.84
CA ALA A 56 12.59 32.06 3.27
C ALA A 56 13.93 32.56 3.84
N GLU A 57 15.06 32.19 3.24
CA GLU A 57 16.39 32.69 3.61
C GLU A 57 16.77 34.01 2.92
N LEU A 58 16.04 34.40 1.86
CA LEU A 58 16.35 35.56 1.03
C LEU A 58 15.39 36.75 1.24
N GLN A 59 14.20 36.52 1.79
CA GLN A 59 13.21 37.58 2.01
C GLN A 59 13.54 38.44 3.23
N ASN A 60 13.58 39.76 3.04
CA ASN A 60 13.82 40.73 4.11
C ASN A 60 12.58 40.97 5.00
N LYS A 61 12.80 41.60 6.16
CA LYS A 61 11.73 41.92 7.12
C LYS A 61 10.69 42.92 6.60
N ASP A 62 11.03 43.72 5.59
CA ASP A 62 10.09 44.63 4.90
C ASP A 62 9.23 43.91 3.85
N GLY A 63 9.48 42.61 3.62
CA GLY A 63 8.79 41.77 2.63
C GLY A 63 9.47 41.74 1.27
N GLY A 64 10.40 42.65 1.00
CA GLY A 64 11.14 42.68 -0.27
C GLY A 64 12.33 41.72 -0.31
N PHE A 65 13.03 41.75 -1.45
CA PHE A 65 14.28 41.06 -1.71
C PHE A 65 15.30 42.05 -2.28
N GLY A 66 16.59 41.74 -2.13
CA GLY A 66 17.71 42.49 -2.72
C GLY A 66 18.76 41.55 -3.33
N ILE A 67 19.81 42.13 -3.93
CA ILE A 67 20.83 41.47 -4.75
C ILE A 67 21.51 40.23 -4.13
N SER A 68 21.56 40.15 -2.80
CA SER A 68 21.99 38.98 -2.03
C SER A 68 21.40 39.03 -0.62
N LYS A 69 21.55 37.94 0.15
CA LYS A 69 21.08 37.82 1.54
C LYS A 69 21.51 39.01 2.40
N ASP A 70 20.59 39.52 3.22
CA ASP A 70 20.74 40.69 4.11
C ASP A 70 20.98 42.06 3.43
N TYR A 71 20.96 42.17 2.10
CA TYR A 71 21.00 43.47 1.40
C TYR A 71 19.63 44.16 1.41
N LYS A 72 19.63 45.50 1.33
CA LYS A 72 18.41 46.31 1.31
C LYS A 72 17.52 45.92 0.13
N SER A 73 16.23 45.74 0.38
CA SER A 73 15.24 45.44 -0.65
C SER A 73 15.15 46.54 -1.72
N ASP A 74 14.95 46.11 -2.97
CA ASP A 74 14.52 46.98 -4.06
C ASP A 74 13.48 46.30 -4.98
N VAL A 75 12.92 47.07 -5.90
CA VAL A 75 11.80 46.65 -6.75
C VAL A 75 12.18 45.53 -7.70
N LEU A 76 13.42 45.51 -8.22
CA LEU A 76 13.86 44.55 -9.24
C LEU A 76 14.00 43.15 -8.64
N ASP A 77 14.80 43.03 -7.58
CA ASP A 77 15.02 41.75 -6.92
C ASP A 77 13.72 41.22 -6.31
N THR A 78 12.87 42.11 -5.78
CA THR A 78 11.56 41.73 -5.22
C THR A 78 10.61 41.15 -6.27
N ILE A 79 10.50 41.76 -7.47
CA ILE A 79 9.55 41.27 -8.48
C ILE A 79 10.04 39.98 -9.15
N LEU A 80 11.35 39.84 -9.36
CA LEU A 80 11.94 38.59 -9.86
C LEU A 80 11.74 37.44 -8.88
N ALA A 81 11.89 37.69 -7.58
CA ALA A 81 11.60 36.71 -6.55
C ALA A 81 10.10 36.30 -6.55
N VAL A 82 9.18 37.24 -6.78
CA VAL A 82 7.74 36.92 -6.94
C VAL A 82 7.49 36.02 -8.15
N GLU A 83 8.03 36.38 -9.32
CA GLU A 83 7.88 35.56 -10.53
C GLU A 83 8.44 34.13 -10.33
N CYS A 84 9.56 33.98 -9.62
CA CYS A 84 10.11 32.66 -9.29
C CYS A 84 9.25 31.91 -8.26
N MET A 85 8.76 32.58 -7.21
CA MET A 85 7.89 31.98 -6.19
C MET A 85 6.58 31.45 -6.77
N GLU A 86 6.05 32.09 -7.82
CA GLU A 86 4.86 31.64 -8.56
C GLU A 86 5.12 30.41 -9.46
N LYS A 87 6.38 30.13 -9.78
CA LYS A 87 6.81 28.99 -10.62
C LYS A 87 7.49 27.86 -9.83
N SER A 88 7.64 28.01 -8.51
CA SER A 88 8.22 27.01 -7.57
C SER A 88 7.18 25.97 -7.14
N GLU A 89 7.61 24.75 -6.81
CA GLU A 89 6.72 23.71 -6.27
C GLU A 89 6.32 23.94 -4.79
N LYS A 90 6.98 24.87 -4.08
CA LYS A 90 6.73 25.17 -2.66
C LYS A 90 5.59 26.18 -2.49
N ASP A 91 4.80 26.05 -1.40
CA ASP A 91 3.84 27.10 -1.02
C ASP A 91 4.59 28.37 -0.57
N ASN A 92 4.45 29.40 -1.39
CA ASN A 92 5.04 30.72 -1.19
C ASN A 92 3.98 31.82 -0.99
N SER A 93 2.70 31.47 -0.80
CA SER A 93 1.57 32.41 -0.69
C SER A 93 1.78 33.56 0.32
N GLU A 94 2.26 33.26 1.53
CA GLU A 94 2.59 34.28 2.54
C GLU A 94 3.75 35.19 2.11
N LYS A 95 4.75 34.62 1.45
CA LYS A 95 5.97 35.32 1.00
C LYS A 95 5.66 36.27 -0.17
N ILE A 96 4.89 35.79 -1.14
CA ILE A 96 4.34 36.59 -2.25
C ILE A 96 3.51 37.75 -1.69
N THR A 97 2.64 37.50 -0.71
CA THR A 97 1.81 38.54 -0.08
C THR A 97 2.66 39.66 0.55
N LYS A 98 3.77 39.30 1.22
CA LYS A 98 4.72 40.26 1.80
C LYS A 98 5.45 41.08 0.71
N ALA A 99 5.95 40.43 -0.34
CA ALA A 99 6.64 41.07 -1.47
C ALA A 99 5.73 42.03 -2.25
N VAL A 100 4.48 41.64 -2.48
CA VAL A 100 3.45 42.48 -3.11
C VAL A 100 3.15 43.74 -2.28
N ASN A 101 3.06 43.62 -0.95
CA ASN A 101 2.85 44.78 -0.08
C ASN A 101 4.02 45.76 -0.12
N TYR A 102 5.26 45.27 -0.20
CA TYR A 102 6.44 46.10 -0.43
C TYR A 102 6.34 46.85 -1.78
N LEU A 103 6.05 46.14 -2.87
CA LEU A 103 5.96 46.73 -4.22
C LEU A 103 4.90 47.85 -4.30
N ASN A 104 3.74 47.69 -3.65
CA ASN A 104 2.70 48.72 -3.61
C ASN A 104 3.16 50.06 -2.99
N LEU A 105 4.18 50.04 -2.11
CA LEU A 105 4.76 51.23 -1.48
C LEU A 105 5.85 51.90 -2.35
N CYS A 106 6.28 51.25 -3.43
CA CYS A 106 7.37 51.70 -4.31
C CYS A 106 6.90 52.26 -5.66
N GLN A 107 5.59 52.31 -5.94
CA GLN A 107 5.06 52.88 -7.19
C GLN A 107 5.10 54.41 -7.15
N ASN A 108 5.64 55.03 -8.21
CA ASN A 108 5.68 56.48 -8.38
C ASN A 108 4.31 57.07 -8.75
N GLU A 109 4.14 58.38 -8.60
CA GLU A 109 2.89 59.08 -8.97
C GLU A 109 2.55 58.93 -10.47
N ASP A 110 3.57 58.83 -11.33
CA ASP A 110 3.44 58.61 -12.77
C ASP A 110 2.98 57.18 -13.16
N GLY A 111 2.80 56.30 -12.17
CA GLY A 111 2.38 54.93 -12.36
C GLY A 111 3.53 53.94 -12.62
N GLY A 112 4.75 54.43 -12.80
CA GLY A 112 5.92 53.61 -13.04
C GLY A 112 6.70 53.23 -11.78
N PHE A 113 7.77 52.48 -12.00
CA PHE A 113 8.72 52.05 -10.98
C PHE A 113 10.15 52.44 -11.35
N ALA A 114 10.96 52.81 -10.36
CA ALA A 114 12.34 53.25 -10.54
C ALA A 114 13.35 52.30 -9.85
N PHE A 115 14.52 52.08 -10.47
CA PHE A 115 15.62 51.34 -9.84
C PHE A 115 16.25 52.10 -8.66
N SER A 116 16.32 53.43 -8.79
CA SER A 116 16.87 54.35 -7.79
C SER A 116 16.46 55.79 -8.12
N GLY A 117 15.87 56.52 -7.16
CA GLY A 117 15.40 57.91 -7.35
C GLY A 117 13.99 58.05 -7.93
N GLU A 118 13.60 59.27 -8.28
CA GLU A 118 12.21 59.62 -8.66
C GLU A 118 11.81 59.25 -10.10
N LYS A 119 12.77 58.95 -10.98
CA LYS A 119 12.47 58.72 -12.41
C LYS A 119 12.17 57.25 -12.70
N SER A 120 10.92 56.97 -13.08
CA SER A 120 10.46 55.65 -13.51
C SER A 120 11.21 55.10 -14.74
N SER A 121 11.25 53.77 -14.84
CA SER A 121 11.89 52.98 -15.91
C SER A 121 10.85 52.14 -16.65
N SER A 122 10.90 52.16 -17.99
CA SER A 122 10.03 51.33 -18.85
C SER A 122 10.21 49.85 -18.59
N TYR A 123 11.46 49.34 -18.57
CA TYR A 123 11.78 47.96 -18.22
C TYR A 123 11.16 47.52 -16.88
N LEU A 124 11.43 48.29 -15.82
CA LEU A 124 11.06 47.87 -14.46
C LEU A 124 9.54 47.91 -14.27
N THR A 125 8.89 48.93 -14.85
CA THR A 125 7.42 49.03 -14.85
C THR A 125 6.77 47.90 -15.65
N ALA A 126 7.36 47.50 -16.77
CA ALA A 126 6.89 46.37 -17.58
C ALA A 126 7.04 45.04 -16.84
N LEU A 127 8.17 44.80 -16.17
CA LEU A 127 8.38 43.62 -15.33
C LEU A 127 7.36 43.53 -14.19
N VAL A 128 7.14 44.62 -13.46
CA VAL A 128 6.13 44.66 -12.39
C VAL A 128 4.71 44.49 -12.93
N TYR A 129 4.37 45.06 -14.09
CA TYR A 129 3.08 44.85 -14.73
C TYR A 129 2.85 43.38 -15.09
N ARG A 130 3.79 42.75 -15.80
CA ARG A 130 3.71 41.35 -16.28
C ARG A 130 3.42 40.38 -15.14
N VAL A 131 4.28 40.38 -14.11
CA VAL A 131 4.22 39.42 -13.00
C VAL A 131 2.94 39.60 -12.21
N ILE A 132 2.55 40.85 -11.88
CA ILE A 132 1.33 41.12 -11.12
C ILE A 132 0.05 40.83 -11.95
N LYS A 133 0.08 40.97 -13.28
CA LYS A 133 -1.07 40.70 -14.16
C LYS A 133 -1.52 39.24 -14.07
N GLY A 134 -0.58 38.30 -13.98
CA GLY A 134 -0.87 36.86 -13.84
C GLY A 134 -1.65 36.50 -12.57
N ASN A 135 -1.54 37.30 -11.50
CA ASN A 135 -2.05 36.95 -10.17
C ASN A 135 -3.25 37.78 -9.66
N THR A 136 -4.02 38.39 -10.57
CA THR A 136 -5.14 39.31 -10.27
C THR A 136 -6.24 38.80 -9.31
N ALA A 137 -6.35 37.49 -9.07
CA ALA A 137 -7.28 36.89 -8.11
C ALA A 137 -6.93 37.23 -6.65
N SER A 138 -5.65 37.44 -6.34
CA SER A 138 -5.15 37.68 -4.98
C SER A 138 -5.21 39.15 -4.55
N PHE A 139 -5.59 40.07 -5.46
CA PHE A 139 -5.48 41.51 -5.23
C PHE A 139 -6.78 42.19 -4.81
N ASN A 140 -6.66 43.01 -3.76
CA ASN A 140 -7.68 43.97 -3.37
C ASN A 140 -7.82 45.11 -4.43
N LYS A 141 -8.75 46.04 -4.19
CA LYS A 141 -9.05 47.15 -5.11
C LYS A 141 -7.85 48.03 -5.45
N ALA A 142 -6.86 48.16 -4.56
CA ALA A 142 -5.68 49.01 -4.79
C ALA A 142 -4.71 48.40 -5.81
N GLY A 143 -4.43 47.09 -5.72
CA GLY A 143 -3.53 46.42 -6.67
C GLY A 143 -4.03 46.45 -8.12
N LYS A 144 -5.35 46.42 -8.32
CA LYS A 144 -5.97 46.57 -9.65
C LYS A 144 -5.78 47.97 -10.25
N GLU A 145 -5.71 49.01 -9.41
CA GLU A 145 -5.39 50.38 -9.84
C GLU A 145 -3.89 50.53 -10.15
N THR A 146 -3.02 49.92 -9.34
CA THR A 146 -1.57 49.86 -9.58
C THR A 146 -1.24 49.22 -10.93
N LEU A 147 -1.87 48.09 -11.27
CA LEU A 147 -1.73 47.44 -12.59
C LEU A 147 -2.15 48.36 -13.75
N LYS A 148 -3.30 49.02 -13.63
CA LYS A 148 -3.82 49.94 -14.67
C LYS A 148 -2.82 51.05 -14.97
N LYS A 149 -2.27 51.67 -13.93
CA LYS A 149 -1.27 52.73 -14.04
C LYS A 149 0.04 52.26 -14.69
N CYS A 150 0.52 51.05 -14.37
CA CYS A 150 1.70 50.49 -15.03
C CYS A 150 1.49 50.33 -16.54
N ARG A 151 0.32 49.82 -16.96
CA ARG A 151 -0.01 49.65 -18.39
C ARG A 151 -0.08 50.99 -19.13
N GLU A 152 -0.67 52.00 -18.51
CA GLU A 152 -0.73 53.37 -19.04
C GLU A 152 0.68 53.97 -19.18
N TYR A 153 1.55 53.78 -18.17
CA TYR A 153 2.95 54.20 -18.24
C TYR A 153 3.72 53.50 -19.37
N ILE A 154 3.63 52.18 -19.53
CA ILE A 154 4.35 51.41 -20.57
C ILE A 154 3.98 51.93 -21.97
N LYS A 155 2.68 52.01 -22.29
CA LYS A 155 2.20 52.47 -23.61
C LYS A 155 2.53 53.93 -23.89
N SER A 156 2.55 54.80 -22.88
CA SER A 156 2.88 56.22 -23.08
C SER A 156 4.37 56.48 -23.37
N ASN A 157 5.25 55.48 -23.17
CA ASN A 157 6.70 55.59 -23.41
C ASN A 157 7.18 54.83 -24.68
N GLU A 158 6.29 54.25 -25.47
CA GLU A 158 6.61 53.60 -26.75
C GLU A 158 7.09 54.65 -27.77
N LYS A 159 8.16 54.35 -28.52
CA LYS A 159 8.75 55.28 -29.49
C LYS A 159 8.68 54.74 -30.91
N ASP A 160 8.57 55.67 -31.86
CA ASP A 160 8.63 55.43 -33.31
C ASP A 160 7.76 54.24 -33.80
N ASN A 161 6.63 54.01 -33.12
CA ASN A 161 5.65 52.94 -33.37
C ASN A 161 6.27 51.54 -33.55
N THR A 162 6.98 51.03 -32.54
CA THR A 162 7.09 49.57 -32.25
C THR A 162 7.88 49.23 -30.98
N LEU A 163 8.87 50.04 -30.56
CA LEU A 163 9.85 49.64 -29.53
C LEU A 163 10.19 50.74 -28.52
N TRP A 164 10.85 50.35 -27.41
CA TRP A 164 11.30 51.23 -26.32
C TRP A 164 12.83 51.46 -26.34
N GLY A 165 13.51 51.03 -27.40
CA GLY A 165 14.96 51.00 -27.55
C GLY A 165 15.41 50.02 -28.65
N THR A 166 16.55 50.27 -29.31
CA THR A 166 17.07 49.42 -30.41
C THR A 166 18.58 49.19 -30.38
N ASP A 167 19.30 49.86 -29.47
CA ASP A 167 20.71 49.62 -29.14
C ASP A 167 20.83 48.66 -27.93
N GLU A 168 22.04 48.18 -27.67
CA GLU A 168 22.36 47.22 -26.60
C GLU A 168 21.91 47.73 -25.20
N GLU A 169 22.16 49.02 -24.90
CA GLU A 169 21.80 49.65 -23.62
C GLU A 169 20.27 49.73 -23.40
N THR A 170 19.48 49.83 -24.47
CA THR A 170 18.03 50.04 -24.40
C THR A 170 17.18 48.83 -24.84
N MET A 171 17.78 47.82 -25.47
CA MET A 171 17.10 46.58 -25.92
C MET A 171 16.34 45.88 -24.77
N LYS A 172 16.93 45.92 -23.57
CA LYS A 172 16.32 45.45 -22.32
C LYS A 172 14.90 46.01 -22.10
N ASN A 173 14.68 47.31 -22.35
CA ASN A 173 13.35 47.91 -22.25
C ASN A 173 12.38 47.31 -23.28
N SER A 174 12.83 47.20 -24.53
CA SER A 174 12.02 46.69 -25.65
C SER A 174 11.56 45.25 -25.43
N LEU A 175 12.46 44.38 -24.96
CA LEU A 175 12.14 42.99 -24.61
C LEU A 175 11.04 42.93 -23.55
N MET A 176 11.24 43.58 -22.39
CA MET A 176 10.27 43.54 -21.29
C MET A 176 8.94 44.21 -21.62
N CYS A 177 8.95 45.36 -22.30
CA CYS A 177 7.71 46.04 -22.66
C CYS A 177 6.90 45.23 -23.69
N SER A 178 7.56 44.56 -24.65
CA SER A 178 6.89 43.65 -25.58
C SER A 178 6.33 42.43 -24.86
N LEU A 179 7.12 41.83 -23.95
CA LEU A 179 6.76 40.66 -23.16
C LEU A 179 5.53 40.94 -22.28
N ALA A 180 5.58 42.04 -21.53
CA ALA A 180 4.49 42.50 -20.68
C ALA A 180 3.18 42.86 -21.43
N LEU A 181 3.24 43.00 -22.76
CA LEU A 181 2.12 43.28 -23.65
C LEU A 181 1.73 42.08 -24.54
N ALA A 182 2.43 40.95 -24.48
CA ALA A 182 2.36 39.89 -25.48
C ALA A 182 0.95 39.29 -25.69
N GLU A 183 0.19 39.11 -24.61
CA GLU A 183 -1.19 38.62 -24.62
C GLU A 183 -2.24 39.70 -24.98
N ASP A 184 -1.84 40.96 -24.98
CA ASP A 184 -2.69 42.14 -24.77
C ASP A 184 -2.65 43.14 -25.95
N ASP A 185 -1.80 42.87 -26.95
CA ASP A 185 -1.40 43.81 -27.99
C ASP A 185 -1.00 43.10 -29.30
N ASP A 186 -1.82 43.30 -30.35
CA ASP A 186 -1.70 42.63 -31.66
C ASP A 186 -0.36 42.90 -32.38
N ASP A 187 0.37 43.96 -32.02
CA ASP A 187 1.62 44.36 -32.67
C ASP A 187 2.85 43.56 -32.19
N THR A 188 2.70 42.71 -31.17
CA THR A 188 3.80 41.94 -30.54
C THR A 188 4.64 41.13 -31.54
N LEU A 189 4.02 40.56 -32.59
CA LEU A 189 4.77 39.84 -33.65
C LEU A 189 5.76 40.77 -34.40
N ASN A 190 5.36 42.00 -34.67
CA ASN A 190 6.22 42.96 -35.36
C ASN A 190 7.40 43.34 -34.46
N ARG A 191 7.17 43.50 -33.15
CA ARG A 191 8.23 43.74 -32.16
C ARG A 191 9.25 42.60 -32.13
N ILE A 192 8.80 41.35 -32.11
CA ILE A 192 9.66 40.15 -32.17
C ILE A 192 10.50 40.13 -33.46
N SER A 193 9.88 40.41 -34.60
CA SER A 193 10.56 40.46 -35.91
C SER A 193 11.66 41.53 -35.97
N VAL A 194 11.49 42.68 -35.31
CA VAL A 194 12.56 43.69 -35.25
C VAL A 194 13.70 43.28 -34.30
N ILE A 195 13.40 42.56 -33.22
CA ILE A 195 14.38 42.14 -32.21
C ILE A 195 15.26 40.97 -32.70
N SER A 196 14.70 39.97 -33.39
CA SER A 196 15.46 38.81 -33.89
C SER A 196 16.61 39.16 -34.82
N ASN A 197 16.48 40.24 -35.60
CA ASN A 197 17.54 40.82 -36.44
C ASN A 197 18.78 41.29 -35.65
N LYS A 198 18.81 41.13 -34.32
CA LYS A 198 19.93 41.38 -33.40
C LYS A 198 20.51 40.13 -32.73
N VAL A 199 19.88 38.97 -32.89
CA VAL A 199 20.37 37.68 -32.35
C VAL A 199 21.57 37.22 -33.18
N ALA A 200 22.63 36.78 -32.50
CA ALA A 200 23.86 36.31 -33.13
C ALA A 200 23.77 34.83 -33.58
N GLU A 201 24.71 34.37 -34.42
CA GLU A 201 24.71 33.00 -34.96
C GLU A 201 24.75 31.90 -33.88
N ASP A 202 25.30 32.22 -32.70
CA ASP A 202 25.38 31.35 -31.52
C ASP A 202 24.09 31.30 -30.68
N GLY A 203 23.09 32.10 -31.03
CA GLY A 203 21.81 32.23 -30.33
C GLY A 203 21.81 33.23 -29.17
N SER A 204 22.92 33.94 -28.92
CA SER A 204 22.96 35.01 -27.92
C SER A 204 22.41 36.32 -28.47
N LEU A 205 21.83 37.13 -27.58
CA LEU A 205 21.48 38.53 -27.86
C LEU A 205 22.53 39.41 -27.15
N PHE A 206 23.49 39.92 -27.92
CA PHE A 206 24.67 40.68 -27.46
C PHE A 206 25.58 39.94 -26.45
N GLU A 207 25.70 38.60 -26.53
CA GLU A 207 26.43 37.78 -25.54
C GLU A 207 25.92 37.91 -24.08
N ASP A 208 24.76 38.54 -23.87
CA ASP A 208 24.23 38.89 -22.54
C ASP A 208 23.19 37.87 -22.05
N ILE A 209 23.32 37.46 -20.79
CA ILE A 209 22.46 36.45 -20.15
C ILE A 209 21.02 36.95 -20.05
N GLU A 210 20.84 38.19 -19.62
CA GLU A 210 19.53 38.77 -19.40
C GLU A 210 18.81 38.98 -20.72
N LEU A 211 19.43 39.68 -21.68
CA LEU A 211 18.80 39.97 -22.98
C LEU A 211 18.39 38.68 -23.70
N THR A 212 19.28 37.67 -23.71
CA THR A 212 18.99 36.36 -24.30
C THR A 212 17.84 35.64 -23.59
N SER A 213 17.81 35.66 -22.26
CA SER A 213 16.72 35.05 -21.46
C SER A 213 15.36 35.69 -21.74
N LEU A 214 15.31 37.02 -21.86
CA LEU A 214 14.08 37.77 -22.10
C LEU A 214 13.56 37.60 -23.53
N TYR A 215 14.45 37.42 -24.51
CA TYR A 215 14.07 37.10 -25.89
C TYR A 215 13.37 35.73 -25.98
N ILE A 216 13.91 34.71 -25.31
CA ILE A 216 13.27 33.39 -25.20
C ILE A 216 11.87 33.51 -24.57
N SER A 217 11.75 34.21 -23.45
CA SER A 217 10.46 34.42 -22.78
C SER A 217 9.44 35.11 -23.69
N LEU A 218 9.87 36.11 -24.48
CA LEU A 218 9.00 36.86 -25.38
C LEU A 218 8.46 36.01 -26.53
N VAL A 219 9.32 35.18 -27.12
CA VAL A 219 8.92 34.21 -28.13
C VAL A 219 7.89 33.23 -27.56
N ASN A 220 8.12 32.70 -26.35
CA ASN A 220 7.22 31.73 -25.71
C ASN A 220 5.82 32.30 -25.45
N GLU A 221 5.72 33.48 -24.83
CA GLU A 221 4.43 34.10 -24.49
C GLU A 221 3.66 34.54 -25.75
N TYR A 222 4.36 34.99 -26.79
CA TYR A 222 3.72 35.28 -28.08
C TYR A 222 3.21 34.01 -28.79
N GLU A 223 3.99 32.92 -28.80
CA GLU A 223 3.54 31.64 -29.34
C GLU A 223 2.24 31.18 -28.64
N GLU A 224 2.20 31.28 -27.29
CA GLU A 224 1.05 30.93 -26.47
C GLU A 224 -0.17 31.79 -26.81
N ALA A 225 -0.02 33.11 -26.78
CA ALA A 225 -1.10 34.07 -27.07
C ALA A 225 -1.64 33.98 -28.50
N ALA A 226 -0.77 33.71 -29.49
CA ALA A 226 -1.16 33.61 -30.90
C ALA A 226 -1.85 32.28 -31.25
N GLY A 227 -1.93 31.32 -30.31
CA GLY A 227 -2.40 29.95 -30.59
C GLY A 227 -1.49 29.20 -31.56
N LYS A 228 -0.23 29.65 -31.72
CA LYS A 228 0.78 29.08 -32.61
C LYS A 228 1.77 28.19 -31.88
N LEU A 229 1.81 28.28 -30.55
CA LEU A 229 2.41 27.27 -29.70
C LEU A 229 1.78 25.94 -30.08
N ASN A 230 2.60 25.02 -30.58
CA ASN A 230 2.15 23.69 -30.93
C ASN A 230 1.77 22.97 -29.63
N THR A 231 0.48 23.03 -29.26
CA THR A 231 -0.12 22.36 -28.10
C THR A 231 -0.05 20.83 -28.20
N GLY A 232 0.62 20.31 -29.23
CA GLY A 232 0.99 18.92 -29.37
C GLY A 232 1.91 18.35 -28.29
N ASN A 233 2.48 19.17 -27.40
CA ASN A 233 3.25 18.74 -26.23
C ASN A 233 2.32 18.49 -25.04
N VAL A 234 2.20 17.23 -24.61
CA VAL A 234 1.43 16.85 -23.42
C VAL A 234 2.23 17.22 -22.17
N LEU A 235 1.56 17.73 -21.14
CA LEU A 235 2.20 18.13 -19.89
C LEU A 235 1.47 17.53 -18.68
N ILE A 236 2.24 16.92 -17.76
CA ILE A 236 1.77 16.53 -16.43
C ILE A 236 2.07 17.69 -15.46
N LYS A 237 1.10 18.60 -15.27
CA LYS A 237 1.19 19.76 -14.35
C LYS A 237 1.55 19.38 -12.92
N GLY A 238 1.11 18.20 -12.48
CA GLY A 238 1.41 17.68 -11.16
C GLY A 238 0.71 16.34 -10.91
N ILE A 239 1.06 15.72 -9.79
CA ILE A 239 0.42 14.50 -9.30
C ILE A 239 -0.22 14.86 -7.95
N LYS A 240 -1.56 14.85 -7.90
CA LYS A 240 -2.32 15.02 -6.67
C LYS A 240 -2.40 13.66 -5.97
N ILE A 241 -2.15 13.67 -4.67
CA ILE A 241 -2.13 12.47 -3.83
C ILE A 241 -2.97 12.78 -2.60
N SER A 242 -3.88 11.87 -2.27
CA SER A 242 -4.78 11.96 -1.11
C SER A 242 -5.01 10.55 -0.56
N SER A 243 -5.14 10.41 0.75
CA SER A 243 -5.52 9.14 1.39
C SER A 243 -6.76 9.34 2.25
N GLU A 244 -7.47 8.25 2.52
CA GLU A 244 -8.55 8.19 3.51
C GLU A 244 -8.05 8.45 4.95
N LYS A 245 -6.77 8.12 5.23
CA LYS A 245 -6.13 8.30 6.54
C LYS A 245 -5.26 9.57 6.53
N GLU A 246 -5.22 10.31 7.63
CA GLU A 246 -4.33 11.49 7.78
C GLU A 246 -2.84 11.13 7.68
N ARG A 247 -2.48 9.88 8.02
CA ARG A 247 -1.13 9.33 7.88
C ARG A 247 -1.20 8.10 6.97
N ILE A 248 -0.42 8.13 5.89
CA ILE A 248 -0.22 6.97 5.02
C ILE A 248 0.67 5.98 5.75
N GLY A 249 0.14 4.78 5.96
CA GLY A 249 0.81 3.66 6.62
C GLY A 249 0.39 2.36 5.96
N ALA A 250 0.43 1.25 6.71
CA ALA A 250 0.03 -0.05 6.22
C ALA A 250 -1.46 -0.08 5.84
N TYR A 251 -1.74 -0.70 4.70
CA TYR A 251 -3.07 -0.90 4.14
C TYR A 251 -3.89 0.40 3.99
N SER A 252 -3.22 1.56 3.92
CA SER A 252 -3.84 2.83 3.51
C SER A 252 -4.18 2.78 2.02
N GLU A 253 -5.42 3.13 1.67
CA GLU A 253 -5.78 3.49 0.29
C GLU A 253 -5.21 4.88 -0.06
N VAL A 254 -4.42 4.94 -1.12
CA VAL A 254 -3.78 6.16 -1.65
C VAL A 254 -4.34 6.44 -3.04
N LYS A 255 -5.13 7.51 -3.12
CA LYS A 255 -5.71 8.01 -4.37
C LYS A 255 -4.72 8.94 -5.07
N ILE A 256 -4.42 8.60 -6.32
CA ILE A 256 -3.50 9.30 -7.22
C ILE A 256 -4.33 9.91 -8.36
N THR A 257 -4.09 11.19 -8.66
CA THR A 257 -4.77 11.90 -9.75
C THR A 257 -3.79 12.84 -10.46
N PRO A 258 -3.30 12.50 -11.65
CA PRO A 258 -2.46 13.40 -12.43
C PRO A 258 -3.26 14.55 -13.03
N ASP A 259 -2.70 15.74 -12.97
CA ASP A 259 -3.21 16.97 -13.60
C ASP A 259 -2.51 17.10 -14.97
N ILE A 260 -3.25 16.95 -16.07
CA ILE A 260 -2.70 16.77 -17.42
C ILE A 260 -3.30 17.80 -18.39
N ILE A 261 -2.45 18.41 -19.23
CA ILE A 261 -2.83 19.26 -20.39
C ILE A 261 -2.37 18.60 -21.68
N GLY A 262 -3.07 18.87 -22.79
CA GLY A 262 -2.59 18.52 -24.15
C GLY A 262 -2.81 17.06 -24.54
N MET A 263 -3.68 16.34 -23.82
CA MET A 263 -4.05 14.97 -24.17
C MET A 263 -4.67 14.86 -25.56
N LYS A 264 -4.38 13.75 -26.23
CA LYS A 264 -4.89 13.37 -27.56
C LYS A 264 -5.52 11.98 -27.48
N ASP A 265 -6.38 11.64 -28.42
CA ASP A 265 -7.13 10.37 -28.41
C ASP A 265 -6.23 9.12 -28.45
N ASN A 266 -5.07 9.23 -29.11
CA ASN A 266 -4.05 8.17 -29.18
C ASN A 266 -3.06 8.16 -28.00
N TYR A 267 -3.29 8.95 -26.95
CA TYR A 267 -2.41 9.01 -25.79
C TYR A 267 -3.06 8.31 -24.59
N LYS A 268 -2.29 7.45 -23.91
CA LYS A 268 -2.73 6.71 -22.71
C LYS A 268 -1.88 7.10 -21.51
N VAL A 269 -2.52 7.14 -20.32
CA VAL A 269 -1.83 7.35 -19.05
C VAL A 269 -1.53 5.99 -18.43
N ILE A 270 -0.25 5.75 -18.15
CA ILE A 270 0.24 4.63 -17.35
C ILE A 270 0.65 5.19 -15.99
N VAL A 271 0.22 4.56 -14.90
CA VAL A 271 0.66 4.90 -13.55
C VAL A 271 1.32 3.69 -12.93
N VAL A 272 2.52 3.87 -12.39
CA VAL A 272 3.33 2.83 -11.76
C VAL A 272 3.77 3.33 -10.41
N VAL A 273 3.64 2.51 -9.38
CA VAL A 273 4.30 2.74 -8.08
C VAL A 273 5.53 1.85 -8.02
N SER A 274 6.66 2.37 -7.58
CA SER A 274 7.86 1.55 -7.32
C SER A 274 8.49 1.90 -5.98
N GLY A 275 9.06 0.90 -5.31
CA GLY A 275 9.69 1.02 -4.00
C GLY A 275 11.10 0.44 -3.99
N LYS A 276 11.51 -0.02 -2.81
CA LYS A 276 12.76 -0.77 -2.59
C LYS A 276 12.60 -2.25 -2.95
N GLU A 277 13.72 -2.96 -2.99
CA GLU A 277 13.80 -4.43 -3.13
C GLU A 277 13.08 -5.02 -4.35
N GLY A 278 12.89 -4.21 -5.39
CA GLY A 278 12.24 -4.63 -6.64
C GLY A 278 10.72 -4.46 -6.66
N TYR A 279 10.10 -3.90 -5.61
CA TYR A 279 8.66 -3.61 -5.63
C TYR A 279 8.31 -2.65 -6.78
N SER A 280 7.41 -3.10 -7.65
CA SER A 280 6.76 -2.28 -8.67
C SER A 280 5.36 -2.81 -8.95
N GLN A 281 4.39 -1.89 -9.02
CA GLN A 281 2.99 -2.20 -9.31
C GLN A 281 2.44 -1.21 -10.33
N MET A 282 1.87 -1.72 -11.42
CA MET A 282 1.11 -0.91 -12.37
C MET A 282 -0.32 -0.72 -11.86
N LEU A 283 -0.81 0.52 -11.81
CA LEU A 283 -2.14 0.84 -11.31
C LEU A 283 -3.16 0.94 -12.44
N ASN A 284 -4.33 0.35 -12.23
CA ASN A 284 -5.49 0.52 -13.09
C ASN A 284 -6.27 1.80 -12.76
N THR A 285 -6.98 2.34 -13.75
CA THR A 285 -7.81 3.54 -13.59
C THR A 285 -9.23 3.17 -13.17
N GLU A 286 -9.79 3.88 -12.20
CA GLU A 286 -11.20 3.80 -11.83
C GLU A 286 -12.10 4.70 -12.71
N GLY A 287 -11.49 5.39 -13.69
CA GLY A 287 -12.13 6.45 -14.47
C GLY A 287 -11.78 7.85 -13.96
N ASN A 288 -12.12 8.89 -14.73
CA ASN A 288 -11.80 10.30 -14.44
C ASN A 288 -10.31 10.55 -14.10
N ASN A 289 -9.38 9.79 -14.73
CA ASN A 289 -7.95 9.78 -14.42
C ASN A 289 -7.63 9.60 -12.91
N THR A 290 -8.46 8.83 -12.19
CA THR A 290 -8.19 8.42 -10.80
C THR A 290 -7.58 7.02 -10.79
N TYR A 291 -6.53 6.86 -9.99
CA TYR A 291 -5.86 5.59 -9.73
C TYR A 291 -5.84 5.35 -8.22
N LEU A 292 -6.06 4.11 -7.78
CA LEU A 292 -5.91 3.72 -6.37
C LEU A 292 -4.68 2.83 -6.22
N TRP A 293 -3.95 3.06 -5.14
CA TRP A 293 -2.86 2.21 -4.67
C TRP A 293 -3.17 1.81 -3.22
N ASN A 294 -3.23 0.51 -2.96
CA ASN A 294 -3.20 0.00 -1.59
C ASN A 294 -1.74 -0.23 -1.21
N THR A 295 -1.31 0.37 -0.11
CA THR A 295 0.07 0.30 0.40
C THR A 295 0.43 -1.07 0.98
N GLU A 296 -0.56 -1.91 1.28
CA GLU A 296 -0.37 -3.25 1.85
C GLU A 296 0.51 -3.24 3.13
N ASN A 297 1.38 -4.24 3.33
CA ASN A 297 2.36 -4.27 4.42
C ASN A 297 3.69 -3.57 4.06
N ASN A 298 3.72 -2.75 3.00
CA ASN A 298 4.94 -2.07 2.57
C ASN A 298 5.30 -0.89 3.50
N ILE A 299 6.59 -0.53 3.55
CA ILE A 299 7.12 0.56 4.39
C ILE A 299 8.25 1.32 3.70
N GLY A 300 8.32 2.63 3.96
CA GLY A 300 9.36 3.52 3.45
C GLY A 300 8.90 4.42 2.30
N THR A 301 9.86 4.88 1.50
CA THR A 301 9.60 5.80 0.38
C THR A 301 9.31 5.05 -0.90
N PHE A 302 8.19 5.37 -1.53
CA PHE A 302 7.74 4.88 -2.83
C PHE A 302 7.67 6.03 -3.81
N GLU A 303 7.77 5.73 -5.10
CA GLU A 303 7.68 6.71 -6.18
C GLU A 303 6.53 6.36 -7.11
N VAL A 304 5.63 7.31 -7.29
CA VAL A 304 4.53 7.26 -8.26
C VAL A 304 5.02 7.86 -9.57
N LEU A 305 5.31 7.01 -10.55
CA LEU A 305 5.54 7.37 -11.93
C LEU A 305 4.20 7.52 -12.65
N VAL A 306 3.93 8.68 -13.21
CA VAL A 306 2.89 8.87 -14.23
C VAL A 306 3.58 9.07 -15.56
N SER A 307 3.29 8.20 -16.53
CA SER A 307 3.79 8.30 -17.90
C SER A 307 2.62 8.45 -18.87
N ILE A 308 2.82 9.25 -19.92
CA ILE A 308 1.88 9.40 -21.03
C ILE A 308 2.56 8.82 -22.26
N VAL A 309 1.91 7.85 -22.89
CA VAL A 309 2.46 7.09 -24.01
C VAL A 309 1.57 7.24 -25.24
N ASP A 310 2.19 7.45 -26.39
CA ASP A 310 1.55 7.31 -27.70
C ASP A 310 1.26 5.84 -27.96
N ASN A 311 -0.01 5.43 -27.88
CA ASN A 311 -0.39 4.03 -28.04
C ASN A 311 -0.22 3.52 -29.47
N ILE A 312 -0.02 4.38 -30.48
CA ILE A 312 0.26 3.93 -31.86
C ILE A 312 1.75 3.63 -32.01
N LYS A 313 2.62 4.43 -31.37
CA LYS A 313 4.08 4.30 -31.51
C LYS A 313 4.79 3.59 -30.37
N GLY A 314 4.15 3.44 -29.22
CA GLY A 314 4.76 3.03 -27.95
C GLY A 314 5.81 4.02 -27.40
N GLU A 315 5.80 5.28 -27.85
CA GLU A 315 6.76 6.31 -27.42
C GLU A 315 6.23 7.03 -26.16
N VAL A 316 7.05 7.15 -25.12
CA VAL A 316 6.70 7.98 -23.95
C VAL A 316 6.82 9.45 -24.33
N ILE A 317 5.72 10.17 -24.23
CA ILE A 317 5.59 11.59 -24.63
C ILE A 317 5.86 12.53 -23.45
N ALA A 318 5.48 12.12 -22.24
CA ALA A 318 5.75 12.84 -21.00
C ALA A 318 5.79 11.87 -19.82
N SER A 319 6.59 12.17 -18.81
CA SER A 319 6.70 11.39 -17.59
C SER A 319 6.91 12.30 -16.38
N ARG A 320 6.41 11.90 -15.22
CA ARG A 320 6.67 12.59 -13.95
C ARG A 320 6.63 11.62 -12.78
N LEU A 321 7.57 11.80 -11.85
CA LEU A 321 7.68 11.04 -10.61
C LEU A 321 7.31 11.91 -9.41
N LYS A 322 6.53 11.35 -8.47
CA LYS A 322 6.29 11.95 -7.16
C LYS A 322 6.48 10.93 -6.04
N ALA A 323 7.27 11.29 -5.03
CA ALA A 323 7.48 10.45 -3.86
C ALA A 323 6.24 10.43 -2.93
N VAL A 324 6.03 9.28 -2.29
CA VAL A 324 5.06 9.02 -1.22
C VAL A 324 5.80 8.31 -0.09
N GLU A 325 5.60 8.76 1.14
CA GLU A 325 6.17 8.12 2.33
C GLU A 325 5.10 7.27 3.01
N VAL A 326 5.36 5.96 3.13
CA VAL A 326 4.53 5.00 3.87
C VAL A 326 5.19 4.75 5.22
N LEU A 327 4.55 5.24 6.28
CA LEU A 327 5.13 5.26 7.63
C LEU A 327 4.97 3.93 8.36
N GLU A 328 5.82 3.66 9.36
CA GLU A 328 5.59 2.56 10.32
C GLU A 328 4.20 2.75 10.97
N THR A 329 3.38 1.71 10.89
CA THR A 329 2.08 1.64 11.55
C THR A 329 1.77 0.21 11.99
N PHE A 330 1.06 0.10 13.10
CA PHE A 330 0.56 -1.18 13.61
C PHE A 330 -0.80 -0.88 14.24
N GLU A 331 -1.86 -1.34 13.59
CA GLU A 331 -3.23 -0.99 13.93
C GLU A 331 -4.01 -2.27 14.26
N VAL A 332 -4.42 -2.44 15.52
CA VAL A 332 -5.29 -3.55 15.94
C VAL A 332 -6.73 -3.20 15.56
N GLN A 333 -7.12 -3.64 14.36
CA GLN A 333 -8.43 -3.37 13.79
C GLN A 333 -9.56 -3.99 14.60
N SER A 334 -9.43 -5.24 15.06
CA SER A 334 -10.48 -5.93 15.82
C SER A 334 -9.91 -6.90 16.86
N VAL A 335 -10.77 -7.24 17.83
CA VAL A 335 -10.47 -8.21 18.89
C VAL A 335 -11.69 -9.11 19.04
N ASN A 336 -11.49 -10.39 18.78
CA ASN A 336 -12.48 -11.43 19.00
C ASN A 336 -12.05 -12.31 20.16
N SER A 337 -13.02 -12.99 20.76
CA SER A 337 -12.84 -13.73 22.01
C SER A 337 -13.97 -14.73 22.14
N ASN A 338 -13.83 -15.87 21.45
CA ASN A 338 -14.79 -16.96 21.54
C ASN A 338 -14.71 -17.59 22.93
N ILE A 339 -15.86 -17.92 23.51
CA ILE A 339 -15.96 -18.43 24.88
C ILE A 339 -16.94 -19.60 24.89
N SER A 340 -16.50 -20.75 25.39
CA SER A 340 -17.36 -21.91 25.57
C SER A 340 -17.11 -22.57 26.93
N PRO A 341 -18.16 -22.92 27.70
CA PRO A 341 -19.56 -22.59 27.47
C PRO A 341 -19.91 -21.15 27.90
N LYS A 342 -20.92 -20.53 27.28
CA LYS A 342 -21.48 -19.22 27.72
C LYS A 342 -22.44 -19.33 28.92
N ALA A 343 -22.72 -20.55 29.37
CA ALA A 343 -23.37 -20.82 30.65
C ALA A 343 -22.66 -21.96 31.38
N TYR A 344 -22.39 -21.79 32.68
CA TYR A 344 -21.64 -22.74 33.51
C TYR A 344 -22.44 -23.16 34.75
N LYS A 345 -22.62 -24.47 34.94
CA LYS A 345 -23.22 -25.04 36.14
C LYS A 345 -22.21 -25.08 37.28
N ILE A 346 -22.58 -24.51 38.43
CA ILE A 346 -21.84 -24.58 39.69
C ILE A 346 -21.53 -26.05 40.03
N ASN A 347 -20.30 -26.32 40.46
CA ASN A 347 -19.77 -27.65 40.75
C ASN A 347 -19.72 -28.66 39.57
N SER A 348 -19.95 -28.26 38.31
CA SER A 348 -19.81 -29.17 37.15
C SER A 348 -18.38 -29.64 36.90
N GLY A 349 -17.36 -28.94 37.42
CA GLY A 349 -15.95 -29.26 37.17
C GLY A 349 -15.49 -28.97 35.73
N LYS A 350 -16.37 -28.41 34.90
CA LYS A 350 -16.04 -27.97 33.53
C LYS A 350 -15.05 -26.82 33.52
N LYS A 351 -14.48 -26.60 32.35
CA LYS A 351 -13.63 -25.44 32.03
C LYS A 351 -14.44 -24.46 31.20
N ILE A 352 -14.30 -23.17 31.50
CA ILE A 352 -14.55 -22.09 30.56
C ILE A 352 -13.26 -21.95 29.73
N ILE A 353 -13.37 -22.17 28.43
CA ILE A 353 -12.31 -21.98 27.45
C ILE A 353 -12.57 -20.64 26.77
N ILE A 354 -11.55 -19.79 26.72
CA ILE A 354 -11.58 -18.50 26.02
C ILE A 354 -10.49 -18.51 24.95
N GLN A 355 -10.86 -18.17 23.72
CA GLN A 355 -9.99 -18.19 22.55
C GLN A 355 -9.92 -16.78 21.94
N PRO A 356 -8.95 -15.94 22.35
CA PRO A 356 -8.74 -14.63 21.76
C PRO A 356 -8.15 -14.71 20.35
N SER A 357 -8.60 -13.82 19.47
CA SER A 357 -7.86 -13.45 18.27
C SER A 357 -7.86 -11.94 18.07
N ALA A 358 -6.85 -11.43 17.37
CA ALA A 358 -6.76 -10.03 16.97
C ALA A 358 -6.53 -9.93 15.46
N TYR A 359 -7.23 -9.02 14.80
CA TYR A 359 -6.90 -8.64 13.41
C TYR A 359 -6.04 -7.39 13.42
N VAL A 360 -4.90 -7.45 12.75
CA VAL A 360 -3.85 -6.43 12.73
C VAL A 360 -3.55 -6.03 11.30
N LEU A 361 -3.60 -4.73 11.02
CA LEU A 361 -3.05 -4.14 9.80
C LEU A 361 -1.75 -3.43 10.17
N SER A 362 -0.63 -3.92 9.65
CA SER A 362 0.69 -3.40 9.96
C SER A 362 1.69 -3.70 8.85
N ASN A 363 2.72 -2.86 8.76
CA ASN A 363 3.91 -3.02 7.93
C ASN A 363 5.17 -3.28 8.78
N VAL A 364 4.98 -3.71 10.03
CA VAL A 364 6.04 -4.20 10.91
C VAL A 364 5.54 -5.38 11.74
N SER A 365 6.46 -6.27 12.09
CA SER A 365 6.21 -7.35 13.06
C SER A 365 6.47 -6.85 14.49
N ASP A 366 5.53 -7.06 15.42
CA ASP A 366 5.68 -6.63 16.83
C ASP A 366 5.04 -7.62 17.81
N GLU A 367 5.49 -7.60 19.07
CA GLU A 367 4.89 -8.42 20.13
C GLU A 367 3.57 -7.79 20.61
N ILE A 368 2.50 -8.56 20.51
CA ILE A 368 1.22 -8.25 21.13
C ILE A 368 0.84 -9.28 22.20
N THR A 369 0.15 -8.79 23.22
CA THR A 369 -0.29 -9.57 24.37
C THR A 369 -1.81 -9.60 24.41
N ALA A 370 -2.42 -10.78 24.41
CA ALA A 370 -3.81 -10.95 24.82
C ALA A 370 -3.85 -11.10 26.34
N GLU A 371 -4.52 -10.17 27.01
CA GLU A 371 -4.81 -10.23 28.45
C GLU A 371 -6.29 -10.60 28.63
N VAL A 372 -6.56 -11.75 29.24
CA VAL A 372 -7.92 -12.22 29.55
C VAL A 372 -8.16 -12.12 31.05
N SER A 373 -9.21 -11.39 31.44
CA SER A 373 -9.67 -11.24 32.82
C SER A 373 -11.14 -11.64 32.96
N ILE A 374 -11.47 -12.47 33.95
CA ILE A 374 -12.86 -12.82 34.28
C ILE A 374 -13.24 -12.08 35.57
N ILE A 375 -14.35 -11.37 35.53
CA ILE A 375 -14.75 -10.39 36.54
C ILE A 375 -16.17 -10.71 37.00
N GLY A 376 -16.39 -10.93 38.30
CA GLY A 376 -17.73 -11.17 38.87
C GLY A 376 -18.47 -9.88 39.26
N ASP A 377 -19.73 -10.01 39.67
CA ASP A 377 -20.70 -8.91 39.95
C ASP A 377 -20.14 -7.73 40.78
N ASN A 378 -19.20 -7.97 41.68
CA ASN A 378 -18.59 -6.94 42.55
C ASN A 378 -17.35 -6.26 41.91
N GLU A 379 -17.21 -6.28 40.58
CA GLU A 379 -16.01 -5.86 39.83
C GLU A 379 -14.71 -6.57 40.30
N LYS A 380 -14.87 -7.73 40.97
CA LYS A 380 -13.76 -8.54 41.47
C LYS A 380 -13.22 -9.41 40.34
N VAL A 381 -11.95 -9.23 39.99
CA VAL A 381 -11.22 -10.14 39.10
C VAL A 381 -11.09 -11.52 39.78
N LEU A 382 -11.67 -12.53 39.15
CA LEU A 382 -11.69 -13.93 39.58
C LEU A 382 -10.57 -14.75 38.90
N TYR A 383 -10.24 -14.39 37.66
CA TYR A 383 -9.16 -14.98 36.86
C TYR A 383 -8.49 -13.87 36.07
N LYS A 384 -7.17 -13.96 35.92
CA LYS A 384 -6.39 -13.13 35.00
C LYS A 384 -5.21 -13.93 34.46
N ALA A 385 -5.00 -13.89 33.15
CA ALA A 385 -3.84 -14.47 32.49
C ALA A 385 -3.50 -13.69 31.22
N GLU A 386 -2.27 -13.87 30.72
CA GLU A 386 -1.82 -13.27 29.47
C GLU A 386 -1.15 -14.31 28.56
N ASN A 387 -1.23 -14.08 27.25
CA ASN A 387 -0.54 -14.85 26.21
C ASN A 387 0.07 -13.88 25.20
N LYS A 388 1.26 -14.22 24.70
CA LYS A 388 2.05 -13.34 23.82
C LYS A 388 2.29 -14.01 22.48
N LYS A 389 2.12 -13.24 21.40
CA LYS A 389 2.39 -13.66 20.02
C LYS A 389 3.03 -12.49 19.26
N ILE A 390 3.77 -12.83 18.21
CA ILE A 390 4.16 -11.85 17.19
C ILE A 390 2.99 -11.71 16.22
N GLY A 391 2.65 -10.48 15.84
CA GLY A 391 1.63 -10.18 14.84
C GLY A 391 2.07 -9.05 13.92
N GLY A 392 1.25 -8.75 12.90
CA GLY A 392 1.44 -7.60 12.01
C GLY A 392 1.81 -8.00 10.59
N GLU A 393 2.91 -7.42 10.08
CA GLU A 393 3.42 -7.47 8.70
C GLU A 393 3.10 -8.74 7.88
N ASN A 394 3.36 -9.93 8.43
CA ASN A 394 3.13 -11.22 7.75
C ASN A 394 2.05 -12.09 8.42
N LEU A 395 1.37 -11.58 9.45
CA LEU A 395 0.31 -12.29 10.18
C LEU A 395 -0.79 -11.31 10.60
N LYS A 396 -1.77 -11.15 9.72
CA LYS A 396 -2.95 -10.29 9.94
C LYS A 396 -3.87 -10.81 11.04
N GLU A 397 -4.20 -12.10 11.05
CA GLU A 397 -4.98 -12.70 12.14
C GLU A 397 -4.04 -13.40 13.13
N VAL A 398 -3.99 -12.87 14.35
CA VAL A 398 -3.19 -13.41 15.45
C VAL A 398 -4.10 -14.21 16.37
N ILE A 399 -4.00 -15.54 16.31
CA ILE A 399 -4.70 -16.45 17.21
C ILE A 399 -3.82 -16.70 18.43
N PHE A 400 -4.37 -16.46 19.62
CA PHE A 400 -3.67 -16.69 20.89
C PHE A 400 -3.98 -18.09 21.42
N ASP A 401 -3.15 -18.58 22.35
CA ASP A 401 -3.38 -19.89 22.95
C ASP A 401 -4.64 -19.90 23.85
N ASP A 402 -5.34 -21.03 23.94
CA ASP A 402 -6.56 -21.20 24.72
C ASP A 402 -6.36 -20.86 26.21
N PHE A 403 -7.11 -19.87 26.70
CA PHE A 403 -7.19 -19.54 28.12
C PHE A 403 -8.22 -20.42 28.80
N THR A 404 -7.81 -21.09 29.87
CA THR A 404 -8.65 -22.07 30.59
C THR A 404 -8.91 -21.60 32.02
N TYR A 405 -10.18 -21.47 32.40
CA TYR A 405 -10.62 -21.18 33.77
C TYR A 405 -11.57 -22.25 34.30
N VAL A 406 -11.41 -22.64 35.56
CA VAL A 406 -12.35 -23.52 36.28
C VAL A 406 -13.02 -22.67 37.38
N PRO A 407 -14.31 -22.33 37.27
CA PRO A 407 -14.97 -21.43 38.22
C PRO A 407 -15.16 -22.04 39.63
N ASP A 408 -14.53 -21.42 40.63
CA ASP A 408 -14.87 -21.56 42.07
C ASP A 408 -15.86 -20.44 42.46
N ILE A 409 -17.10 -20.61 41.99
CA ILE A 409 -18.22 -19.68 42.21
C ILE A 409 -19.37 -20.50 42.81
N LYS A 410 -19.98 -19.98 43.88
CA LYS A 410 -20.96 -20.71 44.71
C LYS A 410 -22.40 -20.25 44.54
N ASP A 411 -22.58 -19.03 44.04
CA ASP A 411 -23.87 -18.37 43.89
C ASP A 411 -24.18 -18.14 42.40
N THR A 412 -25.47 -18.11 42.05
CA THR A 412 -25.97 -17.71 40.73
C THR A 412 -25.54 -16.27 40.41
N THR A 413 -24.87 -16.06 39.28
CA THR A 413 -24.22 -14.76 38.92
C THR A 413 -23.99 -14.66 37.42
N ILE A 414 -23.55 -13.50 36.91
CA ILE A 414 -23.05 -13.34 35.53
C ILE A 414 -21.61 -12.81 35.61
N VAL A 415 -20.64 -13.55 35.09
CA VAL A 415 -19.25 -13.09 35.03
C VAL A 415 -18.96 -12.43 33.68
N ARG A 416 -18.30 -11.26 33.70
CA ARG A 416 -17.80 -10.58 32.51
C ARG A 416 -16.41 -11.13 32.17
N VAL A 417 -16.24 -11.62 30.95
CA VAL A 417 -14.94 -11.96 30.38
C VAL A 417 -14.46 -10.76 29.57
N GLN A 418 -13.37 -10.14 30.01
CA GLN A 418 -12.71 -9.01 29.37
C GLN A 418 -11.42 -9.49 28.70
N THR A 419 -11.33 -9.28 27.39
CA THR A 419 -10.17 -9.64 26.56
C THR A 419 -9.58 -8.36 25.99
N LYS A 420 -8.34 -8.05 26.36
CA LYS A 420 -7.60 -6.88 25.88
C LYS A 420 -6.46 -7.30 24.98
N ILE A 421 -6.22 -6.57 23.90
CA ILE A 421 -4.98 -6.67 23.14
C ILE A 421 -4.09 -5.48 23.50
N LEU A 422 -2.88 -5.76 23.95
CA LEU A 422 -1.86 -4.77 24.29
C LEU A 422 -0.68 -4.86 23.33
N ARG A 423 -0.14 -3.72 22.91
CA ARG A 423 1.14 -3.59 22.19
C ARG A 423 2.10 -2.83 23.10
N LYS A 424 3.29 -3.37 23.38
CA LYS A 424 4.29 -2.73 24.25
C LYS A 424 3.74 -2.26 25.62
N GLY A 425 2.79 -3.04 26.17
CA GLY A 425 2.11 -2.75 27.45
C GLY A 425 0.99 -1.70 27.39
N VAL A 426 0.68 -1.13 26.22
CA VAL A 426 -0.41 -0.17 26.01
C VAL A 426 -1.62 -0.89 25.42
N GLU A 427 -2.78 -0.75 26.06
CA GLU A 427 -4.05 -1.26 25.54
C GLU A 427 -4.35 -0.65 24.16
N GLN A 428 -4.54 -1.51 23.16
CA GLN A 428 -4.91 -1.12 21.79
C GLN A 428 -6.43 -1.17 21.62
N LYS A 429 -7.05 -2.29 22.02
CA LYS A 429 -8.49 -2.52 21.91
C LYS A 429 -8.95 -3.57 22.93
N THR A 430 -10.18 -3.45 23.40
CA THR A 430 -10.79 -4.33 24.42
C THR A 430 -12.15 -4.84 23.97
N LYS A 431 -12.40 -6.14 24.17
CA LYS A 431 -13.70 -6.80 24.00
C LYS A 431 -14.19 -7.29 25.36
N ASN A 432 -15.48 -7.14 25.63
CA ASN A 432 -16.15 -7.79 26.75
C ASN A 432 -17.20 -8.78 26.20
N ASN A 433 -17.37 -9.90 26.88
CA ASN A 433 -18.44 -10.89 26.71
C ASN A 433 -18.90 -11.35 28.10
N TYR A 434 -19.95 -12.15 28.21
CA TYR A 434 -20.48 -12.61 29.50
C TYR A 434 -20.71 -14.13 29.56
N VAL A 435 -20.61 -14.70 30.77
CA VAL A 435 -20.93 -16.10 31.06
C VAL A 435 -21.88 -16.18 32.26
N LYS A 436 -23.03 -16.86 32.09
CA LYS A 436 -24.03 -17.07 33.15
C LYS A 436 -23.62 -18.23 34.06
N ILE A 437 -23.70 -18.07 35.37
CA ILE A 437 -23.39 -19.09 36.38
C ILE A 437 -24.69 -19.52 37.09
N TYR A 438 -24.96 -20.83 37.24
CA TYR A 438 -26.23 -21.33 37.81
C TYR A 438 -26.13 -22.65 38.61
N SER A 439 -27.16 -22.95 39.40
CA SER A 439 -27.10 -23.89 40.54
C SER A 439 -28.19 -24.99 40.61
N SER A 440 -28.94 -25.26 39.53
CA SER A 440 -30.03 -26.26 39.56
C SER A 440 -29.55 -27.64 40.01
N THR A 441 -30.39 -28.40 40.72
CA THR A 441 -29.98 -29.66 41.38
C THR A 441 -29.59 -30.73 40.37
N ASP A 442 -30.47 -31.03 39.43
CA ASP A 442 -30.27 -32.10 38.47
C ASP A 442 -29.42 -31.65 37.28
N GLU A 443 -28.74 -32.59 36.64
CA GLU A 443 -27.83 -32.27 35.54
C GLU A 443 -28.52 -32.22 34.17
N ASN A 444 -29.80 -32.61 34.05
CA ASN A 444 -30.44 -32.52 32.75
C ASN A 444 -30.75 -31.05 32.43
N ARG A 445 -30.25 -30.60 31.28
CA ARG A 445 -30.23 -29.18 30.89
C ARG A 445 -30.00 -29.05 29.40
N ILE A 446 -30.29 -27.87 28.85
CA ILE A 446 -29.90 -27.52 27.49
C ILE A 446 -28.75 -26.50 27.53
N ASP A 447 -27.58 -26.92 27.04
CA ASP A 447 -26.46 -26.02 26.74
C ASP A 447 -26.74 -25.36 25.36
N ILE A 448 -26.44 -24.06 25.23
CA ILE A 448 -26.52 -23.31 23.96
C ILE A 448 -25.19 -22.62 23.68
N ASP A 449 -24.73 -22.69 22.43
CA ASP A 449 -23.55 -21.97 21.92
C ASP A 449 -23.83 -21.43 20.51
N TYR A 450 -22.96 -20.56 19.99
CA TYR A 450 -22.99 -20.17 18.58
C TYR A 450 -21.59 -19.92 18.01
N LYS A 451 -21.43 -20.17 16.72
CA LYS A 451 -20.23 -19.86 15.94
C LYS A 451 -20.57 -18.90 14.80
N VAL A 452 -19.62 -18.05 14.42
CA VAL A 452 -19.69 -17.25 13.19
C VAL A 452 -18.59 -17.73 12.24
N SER A 453 -18.88 -17.84 10.94
CA SER A 453 -17.92 -18.35 9.95
C SER A 453 -16.76 -17.40 9.66
N SER A 454 -16.94 -16.09 9.90
CA SER A 454 -15.89 -15.08 9.78
C SER A 454 -15.90 -14.11 10.97
N ASN A 455 -14.71 -13.59 11.28
CA ASN A 455 -14.44 -12.62 12.32
C ASN A 455 -14.54 -11.16 11.84
N PHE A 456 -14.53 -10.94 10.52
CA PHE A 456 -14.63 -9.65 9.85
C PHE A 456 -15.16 -9.81 8.41
N ILE A 457 -15.56 -8.72 7.77
CA ILE A 457 -15.84 -8.64 6.33
C ILE A 457 -14.64 -7.98 5.65
N ASP A 458 -14.12 -8.60 4.61
CA ASP A 458 -13.17 -8.01 3.66
C ASP A 458 -13.67 -8.19 2.21
N THR A 459 -12.83 -7.82 1.23
CA THR A 459 -13.11 -7.94 -0.20
C THR A 459 -13.23 -9.38 -0.74
N THR A 460 -12.95 -10.40 0.08
CA THR A 460 -13.11 -11.82 -0.26
C THR A 460 -14.29 -12.49 0.45
N THR A 461 -14.98 -11.76 1.33
CA THR A 461 -16.03 -12.32 2.18
C THR A 461 -17.40 -12.26 1.50
N ASP A 462 -17.77 -13.30 0.75
CA ASP A 462 -19.09 -13.38 0.09
C ASP A 462 -20.24 -13.75 1.04
N ASN A 463 -19.96 -14.54 2.08
CA ASN A 463 -20.99 -15.10 2.95
C ASN A 463 -20.55 -15.13 4.41
N ILE A 464 -21.50 -14.90 5.32
CA ILE A 464 -21.34 -15.10 6.76
C ILE A 464 -22.39 -16.12 7.21
N ASN A 465 -21.96 -17.20 7.85
CA ASN A 465 -22.85 -18.13 8.53
C ASN A 465 -22.80 -17.86 10.04
N VAL A 466 -23.96 -17.94 10.69
CA VAL A 466 -24.10 -17.96 12.14
C VAL A 466 -24.76 -19.29 12.51
N ASP A 467 -23.99 -20.17 13.12
CA ASP A 467 -24.37 -21.55 13.44
C ASP A 467 -24.69 -21.63 14.94
N PHE A 468 -25.97 -21.74 15.32
CA PHE A 468 -26.37 -21.94 16.72
C PHE A 468 -26.44 -23.43 17.05
N SER A 469 -25.76 -23.87 18.10
CA SER A 469 -25.78 -25.25 18.58
C SER A 469 -26.51 -25.37 19.92
N LEU A 470 -27.53 -26.20 19.97
CA LEU A 470 -28.24 -26.63 21.18
C LEU A 470 -27.83 -28.06 21.52
N SER A 471 -27.56 -28.34 22.80
CA SER A 471 -27.13 -29.67 23.24
C SER A 471 -27.77 -30.05 24.57
N GLY A 472 -28.57 -31.11 24.57
CA GLY A 472 -29.16 -31.66 25.78
C GLY A 472 -28.16 -32.49 26.58
N LYS A 473 -27.88 -32.08 27.83
CA LYS A 473 -26.98 -32.79 28.76
C LYS A 473 -27.78 -33.48 29.86
N GLY A 474 -27.10 -34.30 30.66
CA GLY A 474 -27.65 -35.02 31.82
C GLY A 474 -26.52 -35.68 32.63
N LEU A 475 -26.89 -36.40 33.71
CA LEU A 475 -26.02 -36.94 34.79
C LEU A 475 -24.73 -37.72 34.40
N SER A 476 -24.52 -38.01 33.12
CA SER A 476 -23.21 -38.32 32.58
C SER A 476 -23.14 -37.79 31.17
N GLU A 477 -22.18 -36.90 30.91
CA GLU A 477 -22.01 -36.20 29.63
C GLU A 477 -21.69 -37.11 28.43
N THR A 478 -21.52 -38.42 28.66
CA THR A 478 -21.06 -39.40 27.67
C THR A 478 -22.03 -40.57 27.45
N ILE A 479 -23.10 -40.71 28.24
CA ILE A 479 -24.05 -41.81 28.07
C ILE A 479 -25.09 -41.41 27.03
N LYS A 480 -24.88 -41.84 25.78
CA LYS A 480 -25.94 -41.85 24.77
C LYS A 480 -26.99 -42.92 25.12
N ARG A 481 -28.27 -42.55 25.00
CA ARG A 481 -29.42 -43.48 25.02
C ARG A 481 -29.23 -44.54 23.92
N LYS A 482 -29.67 -45.78 24.16
CA LYS A 482 -29.73 -46.79 23.09
C LYS A 482 -30.85 -46.45 22.10
N PRO A 483 -30.67 -46.71 20.78
CA PRO A 483 -31.77 -46.59 19.84
C PRO A 483 -32.93 -47.50 20.25
N MET A 484 -34.18 -47.07 20.06
CA MET A 484 -35.33 -47.84 20.51
C MET A 484 -36.18 -48.42 19.39
N ASP A 485 -36.81 -49.55 19.69
CA ASP A 485 -37.94 -50.10 18.96
C ASP A 485 -39.23 -49.79 19.71
N ILE A 486 -40.11 -49.00 19.09
CA ILE A 486 -41.36 -48.52 19.67
C ILE A 486 -42.53 -49.21 18.96
N MET A 487 -43.21 -50.10 19.67
CA MET A 487 -44.38 -50.81 19.19
C MET A 487 -45.65 -50.16 19.75
N ILE A 488 -46.56 -49.76 18.87
CA ILE A 488 -47.85 -49.20 19.28
C ILE A 488 -48.96 -50.21 18.98
N MET A 489 -49.71 -50.57 20.03
CA MET A 489 -50.86 -51.46 19.97
C MET A 489 -52.14 -50.69 20.27
N LEU A 490 -53.04 -50.65 19.30
CA LEU A 490 -54.34 -50.00 19.43
C LEU A 490 -55.44 -51.04 19.63
N ASP A 491 -56.31 -50.85 20.63
CA ASP A 491 -57.55 -51.62 20.68
C ASP A 491 -58.46 -51.15 19.54
N SER A 492 -58.91 -52.10 18.72
CA SER A 492 -59.84 -51.86 17.63
C SER A 492 -61.16 -52.60 17.82
N SER A 493 -61.48 -52.99 19.05
CA SER A 493 -62.72 -53.65 19.44
C SER A 493 -63.97 -52.84 19.05
N GLY A 494 -65.13 -53.49 19.05
CA GLY A 494 -66.41 -52.82 18.79
C GLY A 494 -66.90 -51.88 19.92
N SER A 495 -66.19 -51.75 21.03
CA SER A 495 -66.51 -50.80 22.11
C SER A 495 -65.90 -49.43 21.88
N MET A 496 -64.68 -49.38 21.34
CA MET A 496 -64.02 -48.15 20.89
C MET A 496 -64.94 -47.40 19.92
N SER A 497 -65.37 -46.18 20.26
CA SER A 497 -66.13 -45.37 19.31
C SER A 497 -65.22 -44.88 18.18
N LYS A 498 -65.83 -44.38 17.09
CA LYS A 498 -65.08 -43.78 15.97
C LYS A 498 -64.25 -42.56 16.37
N GLU A 499 -64.60 -41.88 17.48
CA GLU A 499 -63.84 -40.75 17.98
C GLU A 499 -62.71 -41.23 18.91
N ASP A 500 -62.98 -42.19 19.80
CA ASP A 500 -61.97 -42.74 20.72
C ASP A 500 -60.85 -43.46 19.96
N TRP A 501 -61.20 -44.18 18.89
CA TRP A 501 -60.23 -44.76 17.95
C TRP A 501 -59.34 -43.68 17.33
N LYS A 502 -59.92 -42.58 16.81
CA LYS A 502 -59.13 -41.49 16.24
C LYS A 502 -58.25 -40.81 17.27
N LYS A 503 -58.72 -40.65 18.51
CA LYS A 503 -57.94 -40.05 19.61
C LYS A 503 -56.81 -40.96 20.09
N ALA A 504 -57.01 -42.28 20.06
CA ALA A 504 -55.93 -43.25 20.24
C ALA A 504 -54.90 -43.17 19.09
N VAL A 505 -55.32 -42.96 17.84
CA VAL A 505 -54.40 -42.69 16.71
C VAL A 505 -53.71 -41.32 16.85
N ASP A 506 -54.39 -40.27 17.33
CA ASP A 506 -53.75 -38.97 17.65
C ASP A 506 -52.67 -39.15 18.73
N GLY A 507 -52.94 -39.97 19.76
CA GLY A 507 -51.98 -40.33 20.81
C GLY A 507 -50.80 -41.17 20.30
N ALA A 508 -51.07 -42.14 19.41
CA ALA A 508 -50.05 -42.90 18.71
C ALA A 508 -49.15 -42.00 17.86
N LYS A 509 -49.75 -41.07 17.10
CA LYS A 509 -49.02 -40.07 16.33
C LYS A 509 -48.14 -39.22 17.23
N LEU A 510 -48.63 -38.79 18.39
CA LEU A 510 -47.83 -38.04 19.34
C LEU A 510 -46.58 -38.83 19.79
N ILE A 511 -46.68 -40.12 20.08
CA ILE A 511 -45.52 -40.97 20.41
C ILE A 511 -44.53 -41.05 19.24
N ILE A 512 -45.04 -41.21 18.01
CA ILE A 512 -44.22 -41.29 16.78
C ILE A 512 -43.50 -39.97 16.49
N ASP A 513 -44.19 -38.84 16.60
CA ASP A 513 -43.62 -37.48 16.50
C ASP A 513 -42.55 -37.22 17.58
N ASN A 514 -42.52 -38.08 18.62
CA ASN A 514 -41.56 -38.05 19.72
C ASN A 514 -40.43 -39.09 19.60
N LYS A 515 -40.26 -39.77 18.45
CA LYS A 515 -39.13 -40.68 18.23
C LYS A 515 -37.81 -39.94 17.92
N GLN A 516 -36.66 -40.60 18.04
CA GLN A 516 -35.35 -40.13 17.54
C GLN A 516 -35.12 -40.59 16.09
N PRO A 517 -34.21 -39.99 15.29
CA PRO A 517 -33.90 -40.46 13.93
C PRO A 517 -33.49 -41.94 13.86
N GLU A 518 -32.82 -42.42 14.89
CA GLU A 518 -32.39 -43.81 15.11
C GLU A 518 -33.48 -44.73 15.69
N ASP A 519 -34.59 -44.19 16.22
CA ASP A 519 -35.71 -44.97 16.74
C ASP A 519 -36.57 -45.54 15.60
N ARG A 520 -36.99 -46.80 15.73
CA ARG A 520 -37.88 -47.49 14.78
C ARG A 520 -39.28 -47.65 15.38
N VAL A 521 -40.30 -47.61 14.53
CA VAL A 521 -41.70 -47.77 14.93
C VAL A 521 -42.33 -48.96 14.22
N ALA A 522 -43.17 -49.71 14.95
CA ALA A 522 -44.15 -50.63 14.38
C ALA A 522 -45.53 -50.35 15.00
N MET A 523 -46.62 -50.56 14.26
CA MET A 523 -47.97 -50.17 14.71
C MET A 523 -49.01 -51.18 14.25
N PHE A 524 -49.76 -51.68 15.22
CA PHE A 524 -50.70 -52.80 15.11
C PHE A 524 -52.01 -52.47 15.85
N ASP A 525 -53.05 -53.25 15.57
CA ASP A 525 -54.16 -53.39 16.52
C ASP A 525 -54.21 -54.76 17.18
N VAL A 526 -54.97 -54.86 18.26
CA VAL A 526 -55.15 -56.11 19.02
C VAL A 526 -55.83 -57.22 18.19
N THR A 527 -56.41 -56.91 17.04
CA THR A 527 -56.96 -57.91 16.09
C THR A 527 -55.92 -58.43 15.08
N LEU A 528 -54.63 -58.13 15.31
CA LEU A 528 -53.47 -58.44 14.48
C LEU A 528 -53.40 -57.71 13.11
N ASN A 529 -54.22 -56.68 12.88
CA ASN A 529 -54.07 -55.88 11.66
C ASN A 529 -52.79 -55.02 11.77
N ARG A 530 -52.06 -54.91 10.66
CA ARG A 530 -50.79 -54.17 10.60
C ARG A 530 -51.01 -52.83 9.88
N TYR A 531 -50.53 -51.76 10.49
CA TYR A 531 -50.49 -50.41 9.92
C TYR A 531 -49.07 -50.04 9.53
N ILE A 532 -48.11 -50.30 10.43
CA ILE A 532 -46.67 -50.23 10.19
C ILE A 532 -46.14 -51.62 10.55
N GLY A 533 -45.77 -52.40 9.53
CA GLY A 533 -45.69 -53.87 9.62
C GLY A 533 -44.42 -54.40 10.28
N ASP A 534 -43.27 -53.89 9.86
CA ASP A 534 -41.95 -54.20 10.41
C ASP A 534 -41.38 -52.91 11.03
N PHE A 535 -40.43 -53.02 11.97
CA PHE A 535 -39.82 -51.86 12.62
C PHE A 535 -39.08 -50.97 11.62
N THR A 536 -39.60 -49.77 11.37
CA THR A 536 -39.08 -48.82 10.37
C THR A 536 -38.89 -47.42 10.98
N ASN A 537 -37.90 -46.68 10.48
CA ASN A 537 -37.75 -45.24 10.73
C ASN A 537 -38.08 -44.40 9.48
N ASN A 538 -38.59 -45.02 8.42
CA ASN A 538 -38.94 -44.36 7.16
C ASN A 538 -40.26 -43.56 7.31
N GLU A 539 -40.13 -42.23 7.35
CA GLU A 539 -41.26 -41.31 7.50
C GLU A 539 -42.40 -41.53 6.49
N LYS A 540 -42.11 -42.00 5.27
CA LYS A 540 -43.17 -42.26 4.26
C LYS A 540 -44.02 -43.48 4.62
N GLU A 541 -43.40 -44.53 5.13
CA GLU A 541 -44.11 -45.75 5.58
C GLU A 541 -44.91 -45.47 6.85
N ILE A 542 -44.32 -44.70 7.77
CA ILE A 542 -44.94 -44.31 9.04
C ILE A 542 -46.19 -43.46 8.79
N ASN A 543 -46.09 -42.40 7.97
CA ASN A 543 -47.23 -41.54 7.64
C ASN A 543 -48.33 -42.32 6.89
N TRP A 544 -47.99 -43.21 5.96
CA TRP A 544 -48.96 -44.07 5.27
C TRP A 544 -49.67 -45.04 6.24
N GLY A 545 -48.94 -45.59 7.21
CA GLY A 545 -49.52 -46.43 8.28
C GLY A 545 -50.49 -45.65 9.18
N LEU A 546 -50.15 -44.41 9.53
CA LEU A 546 -51.03 -43.50 10.28
C LEU A 546 -52.32 -43.16 9.49
N GLU A 547 -52.21 -42.77 8.22
CA GLU A 547 -53.38 -42.52 7.36
C GLU A 547 -54.31 -43.75 7.27
N ARG A 548 -53.74 -44.95 7.12
CA ARG A 548 -54.47 -46.22 7.11
C ARG A 548 -55.17 -46.50 8.45
N ALA A 549 -54.57 -46.11 9.58
CA ALA A 549 -55.19 -46.24 10.89
C ALA A 549 -56.36 -45.27 11.09
N TYR A 550 -56.18 -43.98 10.74
CA TYR A 550 -57.26 -42.97 10.76
C TYR A 550 -58.46 -43.37 9.90
N GLY A 551 -58.24 -44.08 8.79
CA GLY A 551 -59.28 -44.56 7.88
C GLY A 551 -60.03 -45.81 8.35
N LYS A 552 -59.62 -46.49 9.44
CA LYS A 552 -60.32 -47.68 9.96
C LYS A 552 -61.55 -47.29 10.79
N GLU A 553 -62.61 -48.07 10.65
CA GLU A 553 -63.69 -48.12 11.65
C GLU A 553 -63.42 -49.27 12.64
N PRO A 554 -63.37 -49.02 13.96
CA PRO A 554 -63.13 -50.05 14.96
C PRO A 554 -64.24 -51.12 14.93
N ASN A 555 -63.84 -52.38 14.95
CA ASN A 555 -64.70 -53.56 14.97
C ASN A 555 -63.90 -54.81 15.37
N GLY A 556 -64.53 -55.69 16.15
CA GLY A 556 -63.91 -56.92 16.65
C GLY A 556 -64.01 -57.06 18.17
N GLY A 557 -63.19 -57.95 18.73
CA GLY A 557 -63.03 -58.12 20.17
C GLY A 557 -61.65 -57.68 20.66
N THR A 558 -61.56 -57.33 21.94
CA THR A 558 -60.33 -56.99 22.65
C THR A 558 -59.49 -58.23 22.93
N PHE A 559 -58.44 -58.48 22.14
CA PHE A 559 -57.56 -59.66 22.25
C PHE A 559 -56.15 -59.31 22.78
N THR A 560 -56.11 -58.56 23.89
CA THR A 560 -54.91 -57.92 24.43
C THR A 560 -53.75 -58.88 24.71
N TYR A 561 -53.97 -60.00 25.43
CA TYR A 561 -52.85 -60.92 25.73
C TYR A 561 -52.37 -61.63 24.46
N TYR A 562 -53.27 -62.04 23.58
CA TYR A 562 -52.90 -62.69 22.32
C TYR A 562 -52.07 -61.76 21.43
N ALA A 563 -52.44 -60.49 21.32
CA ALA A 563 -51.68 -59.48 20.59
C ALA A 563 -50.28 -59.26 21.19
N ILE A 564 -50.17 -59.07 22.52
CA ILE A 564 -48.87 -58.90 23.19
C ILE A 564 -47.99 -60.15 23.02
N ASN A 565 -48.53 -61.35 23.28
CA ASN A 565 -47.79 -62.62 23.17
C ASN A 565 -47.27 -62.88 21.75
N TYR A 566 -48.05 -62.49 20.73
CA TYR A 566 -47.71 -62.64 19.32
C TYR A 566 -46.67 -61.60 18.87
N PHE A 567 -46.94 -60.31 19.10
CA PHE A 567 -46.09 -59.23 18.60
C PHE A 567 -44.81 -59.02 19.43
N SER A 568 -44.73 -59.46 20.69
CA SER A 568 -43.44 -59.52 21.43
C SER A 568 -42.40 -60.42 20.73
N GLY A 569 -42.85 -61.30 19.82
CA GLY A 569 -41.97 -62.05 18.93
C GLY A 569 -41.19 -61.19 17.93
N PHE A 570 -41.69 -59.99 17.58
CA PHE A 570 -41.15 -59.14 16.50
C PHE A 570 -39.95 -58.28 16.91
N PHE A 571 -39.68 -58.13 18.20
CA PHE A 571 -38.48 -57.44 18.65
C PHE A 571 -37.24 -58.33 18.43
N ASP A 572 -36.25 -57.82 17.68
CA ASP A 572 -34.96 -58.47 17.46
C ASP A 572 -34.10 -58.47 18.74
N GLU A 573 -33.11 -59.38 18.83
CA GLU A 573 -32.15 -59.48 19.94
C GLU A 573 -30.95 -58.50 19.82
N ASP A 574 -31.20 -57.32 19.24
CA ASP A 574 -30.20 -56.27 19.05
C ASP A 574 -29.98 -55.41 20.32
N ASP A 575 -28.94 -54.56 20.31
CA ASP A 575 -28.63 -53.60 21.38
C ASP A 575 -29.55 -52.36 21.33
N ARG A 576 -30.85 -52.61 21.52
CA ARG A 576 -31.94 -51.63 21.46
C ARG A 576 -32.84 -51.73 22.69
N ASP A 577 -33.36 -50.61 23.15
CA ASP A 577 -34.42 -50.59 24.15
C ASP A 577 -35.76 -50.89 23.47
N ARG A 578 -36.61 -51.71 24.10
CA ARG A 578 -37.84 -52.26 23.50
C ARG A 578 -39.05 -51.77 24.27
N VAL A 579 -39.99 -51.12 23.59
CA VAL A 579 -41.15 -50.48 24.23
C VAL A 579 -42.44 -50.88 23.51
N ILE A 580 -43.47 -51.23 24.29
CA ILE A 580 -44.87 -51.36 23.84
C ILE A 580 -45.70 -50.23 24.48
N TYR A 581 -46.45 -49.49 23.67
CA TYR A 581 -47.57 -48.67 24.10
C TYR A 581 -48.89 -49.37 23.78
N LEU A 582 -49.72 -49.62 24.78
CA LEU A 582 -51.04 -50.23 24.64
C LEU A 582 -52.15 -49.20 24.90
N PHE A 583 -52.99 -48.95 23.91
CA PHE A 583 -54.22 -48.17 24.03
C PHE A 583 -55.43 -49.12 24.07
N THR A 584 -56.31 -49.03 25.07
CA THR A 584 -57.55 -49.84 25.14
C THR A 584 -58.62 -49.20 26.01
N ASP A 585 -59.90 -49.45 25.69
CA ASP A 585 -61.06 -48.98 26.45
C ASP A 585 -61.70 -50.05 27.35
N GLY A 586 -61.20 -51.29 27.39
CA GLY A 586 -62.02 -52.37 27.93
C GLY A 586 -61.36 -53.67 28.34
N THR A 587 -62.21 -54.51 28.94
CA THR A 587 -61.92 -55.86 29.41
C THR A 587 -61.69 -56.83 28.25
N ARG A 588 -60.78 -57.78 28.43
CA ARG A 588 -60.45 -58.84 27.45
C ARG A 588 -61.67 -59.65 27.01
N SER A 589 -61.69 -60.06 25.74
CA SER A 589 -62.77 -60.89 25.16
C SER A 589 -62.68 -62.34 25.66
N GLN A 590 -63.48 -62.62 26.69
CA GLN A 590 -63.56 -63.91 27.37
C GLN A 590 -63.77 -65.09 26.40
N GLY A 591 -62.91 -66.10 26.52
CA GLY A 591 -62.99 -67.35 25.73
C GLY A 591 -62.37 -67.31 24.33
N ILE A 592 -61.96 -66.14 23.82
CA ILE A 592 -61.30 -65.99 22.51
C ILE A 592 -59.85 -65.48 22.68
N ASP A 593 -59.60 -64.56 23.62
CA ASP A 593 -58.24 -64.11 23.93
C ASP A 593 -57.41 -65.19 24.67
N SER A 594 -56.08 -65.06 24.64
CA SER A 594 -55.13 -65.95 25.33
C SER A 594 -55.41 -66.01 26.83
N LYS A 595 -55.30 -67.19 27.44
CA LYS A 595 -55.59 -67.37 28.88
C LYS A 595 -54.57 -66.70 29.80
N THR A 596 -53.32 -66.59 29.37
CA THR A 596 -52.19 -66.03 30.14
C THR A 596 -51.36 -65.10 29.26
N LEU A 597 -50.70 -64.15 29.90
CA LEU A 597 -49.63 -63.34 29.31
C LEU A 597 -48.33 -64.16 29.32
N ASP A 598 -47.48 -63.99 28.31
CA ASP A 598 -46.18 -64.65 28.18
C ASP A 598 -45.11 -63.83 28.92
N GLU A 599 -45.18 -63.86 30.26
CA GLU A 599 -44.31 -63.07 31.13
C GLU A 599 -42.82 -63.33 30.90
N ASP A 600 -42.44 -64.60 30.71
CA ASP A 600 -41.05 -65.00 30.50
C ASP A 600 -40.48 -64.30 29.25
N LYS A 601 -41.21 -64.33 28.12
CA LYS A 601 -40.78 -63.64 26.88
C LYS A 601 -40.65 -62.12 27.07
N ILE A 602 -41.55 -61.49 27.82
CA ILE A 602 -41.52 -60.04 28.07
C ILE A 602 -40.29 -59.67 28.91
N ARG A 603 -40.03 -60.43 29.98
CA ARG A 603 -38.89 -60.22 30.89
C ARG A 603 -37.55 -60.57 30.24
N GLU A 604 -37.44 -61.71 29.55
CA GLU A 604 -36.23 -62.15 28.85
C GLU A 604 -35.79 -61.15 27.77
N LYS A 605 -36.74 -60.61 26.99
CA LYS A 605 -36.46 -59.58 25.99
C LYS A 605 -36.31 -58.17 26.57
N ASN A 606 -36.57 -57.96 27.87
CA ASN A 606 -36.57 -56.64 28.52
C ASN A 606 -37.47 -55.63 27.76
N ILE A 607 -38.74 -56.01 27.56
CA ILE A 607 -39.76 -55.20 26.87
C ILE A 607 -40.53 -54.37 27.90
N ASN A 608 -40.39 -53.05 27.81
CA ASN A 608 -41.12 -52.12 28.67
C ASN A 608 -42.53 -51.89 28.14
N ILE A 609 -43.57 -52.06 28.97
CA ILE A 609 -44.98 -51.91 28.54
C ILE A 609 -45.64 -50.74 29.26
N TYR A 610 -46.18 -49.80 28.47
CA TYR A 610 -46.90 -48.62 28.95
C TYR A 610 -48.35 -48.63 28.49
N GLY A 611 -49.24 -48.25 29.40
CA GLY A 611 -50.70 -48.35 29.20
C GLY A 611 -51.39 -47.00 29.10
N VAL A 612 -52.24 -46.83 28.09
CA VAL A 612 -53.21 -45.73 28.01
C VAL A 612 -54.59 -46.37 28.07
N TYR A 613 -55.19 -46.34 29.26
CA TYR A 613 -56.57 -46.78 29.45
C TYR A 613 -57.53 -45.63 29.12
N LEU A 614 -58.53 -45.91 28.29
CA LEU A 614 -59.62 -45.00 27.95
C LEU A 614 -60.84 -45.40 28.77
N GLU A 615 -61.20 -44.63 29.78
CA GLU A 615 -62.39 -44.92 30.59
C GLU A 615 -63.67 -44.66 29.74
N ASN A 616 -64.62 -45.58 29.80
CA ASN A 616 -65.89 -45.54 29.07
C ASN A 616 -67.07 -45.80 30.02
N ASP A 617 -68.31 -45.64 29.53
CA ASP A 617 -69.57 -45.74 30.31
C ASP A 617 -69.94 -47.19 30.73
N TYR A 618 -68.96 -47.98 31.16
CA TYR A 618 -69.17 -49.31 31.71
C TYR A 618 -69.63 -49.29 33.18
N SER A 619 -70.17 -50.42 33.63
CA SER A 619 -70.37 -50.69 35.06
C SER A 619 -69.04 -50.65 35.81
N MET A 620 -69.00 -50.05 37.00
CA MET A 620 -67.80 -49.91 37.84
C MET A 620 -66.97 -51.21 37.96
N GLU A 621 -67.63 -52.37 38.06
CA GLU A 621 -66.99 -53.70 38.11
C GLU A 621 -66.07 -53.99 36.91
N LYS A 622 -66.46 -53.55 35.71
CA LYS A 622 -65.66 -53.70 34.48
C LYS A 622 -64.58 -52.66 34.33
N ILE A 623 -64.82 -51.45 34.84
CA ILE A 623 -63.79 -50.40 34.89
C ILE A 623 -62.65 -50.88 35.81
N GLU A 624 -62.99 -51.48 36.95
CA GLU A 624 -61.99 -52.06 37.86
C GLU A 624 -61.30 -53.28 37.23
N GLU A 625 -62.02 -54.22 36.61
CA GLU A 625 -61.43 -55.36 35.89
C GLU A 625 -60.44 -54.89 34.80
N ALA A 626 -60.77 -53.83 34.05
CA ALA A 626 -59.88 -53.28 33.02
C ALA A 626 -58.63 -52.61 33.63
N LYS A 627 -58.77 -51.92 34.77
CA LYS A 627 -57.66 -51.29 35.50
C LYS A 627 -56.72 -52.33 36.12
N GLU A 628 -57.24 -53.37 36.78
CA GLU A 628 -56.46 -54.50 37.29
C GLU A 628 -55.67 -55.20 36.17
N ILE A 629 -56.29 -55.42 35.01
CA ILE A 629 -55.62 -56.00 33.83
C ILE A 629 -54.50 -55.08 33.32
N MET A 630 -54.73 -53.76 33.26
CA MET A 630 -53.74 -52.80 32.78
C MET A 630 -52.55 -52.65 33.75
N GLU A 631 -52.82 -52.61 35.06
CA GLU A 631 -51.80 -52.60 36.10
C GLU A 631 -50.92 -53.86 36.00
N TYR A 632 -51.51 -55.05 35.93
CA TYR A 632 -50.78 -56.30 35.77
C TYR A 632 -49.94 -56.35 34.47
N ILE A 633 -50.49 -55.94 33.32
CA ILE A 633 -49.74 -55.92 32.04
C ILE A 633 -48.50 -55.00 32.15
N THR A 634 -48.68 -53.81 32.73
CA THR A 634 -47.59 -52.82 32.82
C THR A 634 -46.57 -53.17 33.91
N GLU A 635 -46.98 -53.79 35.02
CA GLU A 635 -46.09 -54.33 36.05
C GLU A 635 -45.20 -55.46 35.50
N VAL A 636 -45.76 -56.40 34.73
CA VAL A 636 -44.98 -57.47 34.07
C VAL A 636 -43.93 -56.89 33.12
N GLY A 637 -44.28 -55.80 32.41
CA GLY A 637 -43.38 -55.04 31.56
C GLY A 637 -42.49 -54.03 32.30
N GLY A 638 -42.56 -53.88 33.62
CA GLY A 638 -41.78 -52.86 34.35
C GLY A 638 -42.04 -51.40 33.93
N GLY A 639 -43.17 -51.11 33.29
CA GLY A 639 -43.61 -49.77 32.94
C GLY A 639 -44.75 -49.29 33.85
N ARG A 640 -45.56 -48.34 33.38
CA ARG A 640 -46.78 -47.89 34.07
C ARG A 640 -47.89 -47.52 33.08
N TRP A 641 -49.09 -47.31 33.61
CA TRP A 641 -50.24 -46.86 32.85
C TRP A 641 -50.80 -45.53 33.35
N VAL A 642 -51.64 -44.91 32.52
CA VAL A 642 -52.40 -43.69 32.82
C VAL A 642 -53.87 -43.90 32.45
N ASN A 643 -54.76 -43.27 33.23
CA ASN A 643 -56.19 -43.28 32.98
C ASN A 643 -56.61 -41.97 32.28
N SER A 644 -57.23 -42.08 31.11
CA SER A 644 -57.85 -40.95 30.41
C SER A 644 -59.37 -41.06 30.62
N LYS A 645 -59.99 -40.13 31.33
CA LYS A 645 -61.42 -40.22 31.71
C LYS A 645 -62.36 -40.00 30.53
N ASP A 646 -61.87 -39.29 29.52
CA ASP A 646 -62.54 -39.08 28.25
C ASP A 646 -61.51 -38.97 27.12
N ASN A 647 -61.99 -38.91 25.89
CA ASN A 647 -61.15 -38.87 24.70
C ASN A 647 -60.45 -37.53 24.44
N GLY A 648 -60.80 -36.47 25.18
CA GLY A 648 -60.09 -35.20 25.20
C GLY A 648 -58.83 -35.24 26.07
N GLU A 649 -58.82 -36.03 27.16
CA GLU A 649 -57.68 -36.16 28.08
C GLU A 649 -56.51 -36.98 27.49
N ILE A 650 -56.75 -37.87 26.50
CA ILE A 650 -55.74 -38.82 25.96
C ILE A 650 -54.41 -38.16 25.58
N ILE A 651 -54.44 -36.97 24.99
CA ILE A 651 -53.22 -36.26 24.55
C ILE A 651 -52.41 -35.74 25.75
N SER A 652 -53.04 -35.34 26.85
CA SER A 652 -52.36 -35.04 28.11
C SER A 652 -51.79 -36.31 28.74
N SER A 653 -52.58 -37.38 28.83
CA SER A 653 -52.17 -38.66 29.42
C SER A 653 -50.95 -39.26 28.70
N VAL A 654 -50.92 -39.22 27.37
CA VAL A 654 -49.74 -39.67 26.60
C VAL A 654 -48.51 -38.81 26.90
N ARG A 655 -48.65 -37.48 27.06
CA ARG A 655 -47.50 -36.61 27.44
C ARG A 655 -46.92 -36.98 28.80
N GLU A 656 -47.74 -37.36 29.76
CA GLU A 656 -47.25 -37.84 31.06
C GLU A 656 -46.41 -39.11 30.92
N LEU A 657 -46.73 -40.01 29.99
CA LEU A 657 -45.93 -41.22 29.73
C LEU A 657 -44.64 -40.94 28.95
N LEU A 658 -44.60 -39.91 28.09
CA LEU A 658 -43.39 -39.59 27.30
C LEU A 658 -42.17 -39.29 28.19
N GLY A 659 -42.37 -38.68 29.37
CA GLY A 659 -41.29 -38.31 30.29
C GLY A 659 -40.51 -39.51 30.85
N ASP A 660 -41.16 -40.67 31.01
CA ASP A 660 -40.52 -41.90 31.50
C ASP A 660 -39.60 -42.53 30.46
N ILE A 661 -39.89 -42.31 29.17
CA ILE A 661 -39.29 -43.04 28.04
C ILE A 661 -38.23 -42.20 27.31
N PHE A 662 -38.46 -40.89 27.24
CA PHE A 662 -37.59 -39.93 26.59
C PHE A 662 -37.00 -39.03 27.66
N LYS A 663 -35.85 -39.42 28.24
CA LYS A 663 -35.17 -38.61 29.27
C LYS A 663 -34.91 -37.19 28.72
N MET A 664 -35.63 -36.21 29.26
CA MET A 664 -35.64 -34.84 28.76
C MET A 664 -34.48 -34.03 29.33
N ALA A 665 -33.88 -33.20 28.48
CA ALA A 665 -32.94 -32.14 28.86
C ALA A 665 -33.66 -30.81 29.17
N GLY A 666 -34.89 -30.64 28.65
CA GLY A 666 -35.76 -29.50 28.92
C GLY A 666 -36.99 -29.53 28.01
N ARG A 667 -38.12 -28.98 28.48
CA ARG A 667 -39.39 -28.86 27.75
C ARG A 667 -39.72 -27.39 27.42
N ASN A 668 -40.67 -27.13 26.53
CA ASN A 668 -41.05 -25.78 26.07
C ASN A 668 -39.85 -24.93 25.61
N VAL A 669 -38.98 -25.52 24.80
CA VAL A 669 -37.72 -24.92 24.34
C VAL A 669 -38.00 -23.85 23.29
N LYS A 670 -37.49 -22.64 23.49
CA LYS A 670 -37.69 -21.49 22.61
C LYS A 670 -36.37 -20.75 22.39
N LEU A 671 -36.04 -20.48 21.13
CA LEU A 671 -34.97 -19.56 20.74
C LEU A 671 -35.59 -18.42 19.92
N SER A 672 -35.41 -17.19 20.37
CA SER A 672 -35.91 -15.97 19.72
C SER A 672 -34.73 -15.03 19.47
N MET A 673 -34.70 -14.35 18.34
CA MET A 673 -33.65 -13.38 18.03
C MET A 673 -34.13 -12.35 17.01
N THR A 674 -33.55 -11.15 17.02
CA THR A 674 -33.87 -10.09 16.06
C THR A 674 -32.73 -9.94 15.06
N LEU A 675 -33.01 -10.19 13.79
CA LEU A 675 -32.09 -10.01 12.68
C LEU A 675 -32.07 -8.52 12.29
N GLU A 676 -30.87 -7.96 12.25
CA GLU A 676 -30.65 -6.53 12.02
C GLU A 676 -30.72 -6.13 10.54
N ASN A 677 -30.89 -4.84 10.29
CA ASN A 677 -31.16 -4.30 8.95
C ASN A 677 -29.92 -4.00 8.11
N ASP A 678 -28.72 -4.11 8.68
CA ASP A 678 -27.46 -3.87 7.95
C ASP A 678 -27.34 -4.82 6.74
N ILE A 679 -27.95 -6.01 6.80
CA ILE A 679 -28.14 -6.93 5.66
C ILE A 679 -29.64 -7.13 5.42
N PRO A 680 -30.17 -6.89 4.20
CA PRO A 680 -31.58 -7.09 3.91
C PRO A 680 -32.03 -8.54 4.15
N PHE A 681 -33.17 -8.75 4.80
CA PHE A 681 -33.73 -10.09 5.07
C PHE A 681 -33.87 -10.99 3.82
N SER A 682 -33.98 -10.41 2.61
CA SER A 682 -33.99 -11.16 1.34
C SER A 682 -32.65 -11.83 0.98
N LYS A 683 -31.56 -11.42 1.63
CA LYS A 683 -30.21 -12.00 1.53
C LYS A 683 -29.87 -12.91 2.72
N ILE A 684 -30.86 -13.22 3.58
CA ILE A 684 -30.71 -14.15 4.70
C ILE A 684 -31.47 -15.45 4.37
N SER A 685 -30.79 -16.58 4.49
CA SER A 685 -31.36 -17.92 4.32
C SER A 685 -31.15 -18.76 5.58
N PHE A 686 -32.11 -19.64 5.86
CA PHE A 686 -32.08 -20.53 7.02
C PHE A 686 -32.13 -21.98 6.54
N ASP A 687 -31.23 -22.83 7.04
CA ASP A 687 -31.24 -24.26 6.73
C ASP A 687 -32.46 -24.96 7.35
N ASN A 688 -32.89 -24.48 8.52
CA ASN A 688 -34.16 -24.82 9.16
C ASN A 688 -35.06 -23.58 9.17
N LYS A 689 -36.28 -23.67 8.65
CA LYS A 689 -37.22 -22.54 8.67
C LYS A 689 -37.62 -22.17 10.11
N PRO A 690 -37.68 -20.88 10.47
CA PRO A 690 -38.29 -20.42 11.71
C PRO A 690 -39.77 -20.83 11.81
N ASP A 691 -40.24 -21.09 13.03
CA ASP A 691 -41.65 -21.35 13.32
C ASP A 691 -42.49 -20.05 13.22
N GLU A 692 -41.92 -18.92 13.64
CA GLU A 692 -42.51 -17.58 13.47
C GLU A 692 -41.50 -16.58 12.94
N VAL A 693 -41.97 -15.65 12.09
CA VAL A 693 -41.19 -14.54 11.53
C VAL A 693 -42.02 -13.26 11.65
N ILE A 694 -41.52 -12.28 12.39
CA ILE A 694 -42.21 -11.04 12.72
C ILE A 694 -41.39 -9.87 12.19
N LYS A 695 -41.99 -9.03 11.33
CA LYS A 695 -41.38 -7.77 10.90
C LYS A 695 -41.72 -6.67 11.90
N ASN A 696 -40.68 -6.02 12.42
CA ASN A 696 -40.79 -4.96 13.41
C ASN A 696 -40.97 -3.58 12.73
N GLU A 697 -41.47 -2.59 13.47
CA GLU A 697 -41.71 -1.23 12.93
C GLU A 697 -40.42 -0.49 12.54
N ASP A 698 -39.29 -0.84 13.15
CA ASP A 698 -37.95 -0.33 12.82
C ASP A 698 -37.34 -0.99 11.56
N GLY A 699 -38.07 -1.90 10.92
CA GLY A 699 -37.67 -2.67 9.74
C GLY A 699 -36.99 -4.01 10.06
N THR A 700 -36.50 -4.20 11.29
CA THR A 700 -35.80 -5.44 11.70
C THR A 700 -36.75 -6.64 11.69
N THR A 701 -36.21 -7.86 11.65
CA THR A 701 -37.02 -9.08 11.59
C THR A 701 -36.71 -10.01 12.75
N THR A 702 -37.67 -10.18 13.65
CA THR A 702 -37.60 -11.16 14.74
C THR A 702 -37.95 -12.54 14.21
N VAL A 703 -37.09 -13.53 14.45
CA VAL A 703 -37.34 -14.95 14.15
C VAL A 703 -37.43 -15.76 15.43
N ILE A 704 -38.33 -16.75 15.45
CA ILE A 704 -38.58 -17.60 16.61
C ILE A 704 -38.56 -19.06 16.18
N TYR A 705 -37.82 -19.88 16.94
CA TYR A 705 -37.83 -21.33 16.88
C TYR A 705 -38.43 -21.87 18.16
N ASN A 706 -39.47 -22.69 18.06
CA ASN A 706 -40.16 -23.32 19.18
C ASN A 706 -39.98 -24.85 19.10
N ARG A 707 -39.91 -25.52 20.24
CA ARG A 707 -39.89 -26.98 20.30
C ARG A 707 -40.45 -27.47 21.64
N ASN A 708 -41.26 -28.54 21.59
CA ASN A 708 -41.90 -29.07 22.79
C ASN A 708 -40.89 -29.55 23.85
N TYR A 709 -39.71 -30.04 23.45
CA TYR A 709 -38.61 -30.46 24.33
C TYR A 709 -37.31 -30.72 23.54
N LEU A 710 -36.19 -30.87 24.24
CA LEU A 710 -34.92 -31.45 23.76
C LEU A 710 -34.54 -32.63 24.68
N ARG A 711 -33.95 -33.70 24.15
CA ARG A 711 -33.57 -34.89 24.96
C ARG A 711 -32.14 -34.84 25.49
N VAL A 712 -31.86 -35.59 26.54
CA VAL A 712 -30.48 -35.85 26.99
C VAL A 712 -29.71 -36.59 25.88
N GLY A 713 -28.56 -36.06 25.49
CA GLY A 713 -27.73 -36.57 24.40
C GLY A 713 -28.15 -36.13 22.98
N GLU A 714 -29.17 -35.27 22.85
CA GLU A 714 -29.59 -34.70 21.56
C GLU A 714 -28.86 -33.38 21.27
N ASP A 715 -28.19 -33.31 20.12
CA ASP A 715 -27.60 -32.09 19.57
C ASP A 715 -28.46 -31.57 18.40
N ARG A 716 -28.63 -30.25 18.29
CA ARG A 716 -29.37 -29.59 17.20
C ARG A 716 -28.65 -28.31 16.77
N ASN A 717 -28.34 -28.19 15.49
CA ASN A 717 -27.82 -26.97 14.88
C ASN A 717 -28.93 -26.17 14.18
N LEU A 718 -28.77 -24.85 14.15
CA LEU A 718 -29.64 -23.89 13.48
C LEU A 718 -28.74 -22.87 12.77
N ASP A 719 -28.59 -23.05 11.46
CA ASP A 719 -27.61 -22.32 10.67
C ASP A 719 -28.30 -21.19 9.90
N ILE A 720 -27.80 -19.96 10.10
CA ILE A 720 -28.32 -18.72 9.50
C ILE A 720 -27.24 -18.16 8.59
N LYS A 721 -27.51 -18.18 7.28
CA LYS A 721 -26.57 -17.73 6.26
C LYS A 721 -26.95 -16.36 5.71
N TYR A 722 -25.99 -15.45 5.71
CA TYR A 722 -26.06 -14.11 5.15
C TYR A 722 -25.25 -14.06 3.86
N ASP A 723 -25.92 -13.85 2.72
CA ASP A 723 -25.27 -13.57 1.44
C ASP A 723 -24.93 -12.08 1.36
N ILE A 724 -23.67 -11.73 1.51
CA ILE A 724 -23.16 -10.36 1.37
C ILE A 724 -22.41 -10.12 0.06
N SER A 725 -22.41 -11.10 -0.86
CA SER A 725 -21.83 -10.95 -2.19
C SER A 725 -22.36 -9.68 -2.87
N ASN A 726 -21.45 -8.87 -3.41
CA ASN A 726 -21.71 -7.55 -4.02
C ASN A 726 -22.29 -6.46 -3.08
N MET A 727 -22.15 -6.61 -1.75
CA MET A 727 -22.43 -5.53 -0.79
C MET A 727 -21.15 -4.80 -0.40
N PHE A 728 -21.27 -3.52 -0.05
CA PHE A 728 -20.18 -2.71 0.49
C PHE A 728 -20.62 -2.11 1.82
N PHE A 729 -19.75 -2.20 2.81
CA PHE A 729 -19.97 -1.69 4.15
C PHE A 729 -18.80 -0.75 4.50
N GLU A 730 -19.09 0.36 5.18
CA GLU A 730 -18.08 1.35 5.59
C GLU A 730 -17.73 1.26 7.09
N LYS A 731 -18.46 0.42 7.83
CA LYS A 731 -18.48 0.35 9.30
C LYS A 731 -18.89 -1.05 9.76
N ASP A 732 -18.46 -1.44 10.96
CA ASP A 732 -18.92 -2.64 11.66
C ASP A 732 -20.44 -2.81 11.56
N ILE A 733 -20.89 -4.02 11.20
CA ILE A 733 -22.31 -4.34 11.05
C ILE A 733 -22.82 -5.20 12.20
N ASN A 734 -24.11 -5.06 12.48
CA ASN A 734 -24.86 -5.86 13.43
C ASN A 734 -25.58 -6.95 12.62
N LEU A 735 -25.43 -8.21 13.02
CA LEU A 735 -26.09 -9.34 12.35
C LEU A 735 -27.37 -9.73 13.09
N ILE A 736 -27.27 -9.88 14.41
CA ILE A 736 -28.34 -10.38 15.28
C ILE A 736 -28.25 -9.67 16.64
N LYS A 737 -29.39 -9.20 17.15
CA LYS A 737 -29.55 -8.69 18.53
C LYS A 737 -30.65 -9.45 19.28
N ASP A 738 -30.82 -9.13 20.57
CA ASP A 738 -31.94 -9.61 21.40
C ASP A 738 -32.08 -11.14 21.38
N ILE A 739 -30.97 -11.87 21.41
CA ILE A 739 -30.97 -13.34 21.34
C ILE A 739 -31.37 -13.91 22.70
N LYS A 740 -32.58 -14.50 22.76
CA LYS A 740 -33.17 -15.07 23.98
C LYS A 740 -33.46 -16.55 23.79
N PHE A 741 -32.88 -17.36 24.64
CA PHE A 741 -33.12 -18.79 24.73
C PHE A 741 -33.82 -19.12 26.04
N SER A 742 -34.87 -19.95 26.00
CA SER A 742 -35.56 -20.40 27.20
C SER A 742 -36.08 -21.83 27.10
N TYR A 743 -36.25 -22.46 28.25
CA TYR A 743 -36.90 -23.77 28.41
C TYR A 743 -37.40 -23.94 29.85
N VAL A 744 -38.19 -24.98 30.09
CA VAL A 744 -38.56 -25.46 31.42
C VAL A 744 -37.76 -26.72 31.72
N ASP A 745 -37.09 -26.79 32.88
CA ASP A 745 -36.27 -27.94 33.25
C ASP A 745 -37.10 -29.09 33.85
N GLU A 746 -36.43 -30.13 34.36
CA GLU A 746 -37.09 -31.30 34.97
C GLU A 746 -37.69 -31.03 36.37
N ASN A 747 -37.38 -29.89 36.98
CA ASN A 747 -37.95 -29.40 38.24
C ASN A 747 -39.09 -28.39 38.03
N ASP A 748 -39.58 -28.27 36.79
CA ASP A 748 -40.55 -27.27 36.33
C ASP A 748 -40.08 -25.80 36.48
N GLU A 749 -38.77 -25.55 36.64
CA GLU A 749 -38.21 -24.20 36.69
C GLU A 749 -38.09 -23.60 35.27
N ASN A 750 -38.49 -22.34 35.10
CA ASN A 750 -38.29 -21.61 33.84
C ASN A 750 -36.86 -21.09 33.76
N ILE A 751 -36.07 -21.63 32.84
CA ILE A 751 -34.72 -21.20 32.53
C ILE A 751 -34.76 -20.20 31.37
N GLU A 752 -34.25 -18.98 31.58
CA GLU A 752 -34.02 -17.99 30.53
C GLU A 752 -32.52 -17.64 30.43
N ILE A 753 -32.01 -17.58 29.21
CA ILE A 753 -30.62 -17.26 28.85
C ILE A 753 -30.65 -16.20 27.76
N ASN A 754 -30.06 -15.05 28.02
CA ASN A 754 -29.88 -14.00 27.01
C ASN A 754 -28.41 -14.08 26.53
N LEU A 755 -28.20 -14.10 25.20
CA LEU A 755 -26.89 -14.15 24.56
C LEU A 755 -26.50 -12.76 24.01
N ASP A 756 -25.19 -12.51 23.90
CA ASP A 756 -24.63 -11.27 23.37
C ASP A 756 -25.06 -11.02 21.91
N ASP A 757 -25.32 -9.76 21.55
CA ASP A 757 -25.52 -9.33 20.16
C ASP A 757 -24.33 -9.75 19.28
N ILE A 758 -24.64 -10.32 18.11
CA ILE A 758 -23.66 -10.75 17.11
C ILE A 758 -23.40 -9.59 16.17
N LYS A 759 -22.14 -9.13 16.16
CA LYS A 759 -21.63 -8.03 15.34
C LYS A 759 -20.34 -8.49 14.68
N ILE A 760 -20.11 -8.08 13.44
CA ILE A 760 -18.91 -8.42 12.67
C ILE A 760 -18.24 -7.13 12.20
N GLY A 761 -16.92 -7.04 12.38
CA GLY A 761 -16.15 -5.87 12.00
C GLY A 761 -15.98 -5.78 10.50
N VAL A 762 -15.79 -4.57 9.95
CA VAL A 762 -15.49 -4.40 8.52
C VAL A 762 -14.05 -3.95 8.33
N SER A 763 -13.28 -4.75 7.60
CA SER A 763 -11.95 -4.40 7.13
C SER A 763 -12.08 -3.68 5.80
N ASN A 764 -11.92 -2.35 5.81
CA ASN A 764 -11.84 -1.53 4.60
C ASN A 764 -10.53 -1.80 3.84
N ASN A 765 -10.40 -3.00 3.26
CA ASN A 765 -9.34 -3.39 2.33
C ASN A 765 -9.91 -3.43 0.91
N LYS A 766 -10.22 -2.27 0.33
CA LYS A 766 -10.35 -2.17 -1.12
C LYS A 766 -8.94 -2.13 -1.73
N SER A 767 -8.48 -3.31 -2.14
CA SER A 767 -7.87 -3.55 -3.46
C SER A 767 -7.56 -5.04 -3.58
N SER A 768 -7.54 -5.53 -4.82
CA SER A 768 -7.52 -6.94 -5.16
C SER A 768 -6.13 -7.59 -5.06
N ALA A 769 -6.14 -8.93 -5.13
CA ALA A 769 -5.04 -9.88 -5.28
C ALA A 769 -4.52 -10.57 -4.01
N ILE A 770 -4.47 -11.90 -4.12
CA ILE A 770 -4.00 -12.86 -3.13
C ILE A 770 -2.47 -12.80 -3.05
N PRO A 771 -1.84 -12.88 -1.85
CA PRO A 771 -0.40 -13.01 -1.75
C PRO A 771 0.05 -14.42 -2.18
N ASP A 772 0.72 -14.53 -3.32
CA ASP A 772 1.43 -15.75 -3.71
C ASP A 772 2.73 -15.84 -2.87
N ILE A 773 2.70 -16.65 -1.81
CA ILE A 773 3.90 -16.96 -1.01
C ILE A 773 4.78 -17.91 -1.81
N LYS A 774 5.89 -17.41 -2.38
CA LYS A 774 7.15 -18.16 -2.56
C LYS A 774 8.37 -17.23 -2.59
N ASN A 775 9.32 -17.49 -1.70
CA ASN A 775 10.51 -18.25 -2.08
C ASN A 775 11.19 -18.78 -0.82
N GLU A 776 11.14 -20.10 -0.62
CA GLU A 776 12.29 -20.81 -0.05
C GLU A 776 13.32 -20.91 -1.16
N ASP A 777 14.59 -20.62 -0.86
CA ASP A 777 15.71 -21.27 -1.55
C ASP A 777 16.84 -21.52 -0.54
N GLU A 778 17.59 -22.58 -0.80
CA GLU A 778 18.37 -23.32 0.20
C GLU A 778 19.72 -22.66 0.55
N SER A 779 20.18 -22.79 1.81
CA SER A 779 21.29 -23.72 2.13
C SER A 779 21.75 -23.68 3.61
N GLU A 780 21.88 -24.89 4.17
CA GLU A 780 22.89 -25.35 5.14
C GLU A 780 23.25 -24.48 6.38
N ASP A 781 22.88 -24.92 7.59
CA ASP A 781 23.68 -25.95 8.30
C ASP A 781 22.90 -26.63 9.46
N GLU A 782 23.41 -27.76 9.95
CA GLU A 782 22.72 -28.72 10.81
C GLU A 782 22.54 -28.31 12.29
N SER A 783 21.39 -28.64 12.90
CA SER A 783 21.37 -29.64 14.01
C SER A 783 19.96 -29.95 14.55
N THR A 784 19.63 -31.24 14.60
CA THR A 784 18.32 -31.79 14.99
C THR A 784 18.14 -31.95 16.50
N VAL A 785 16.90 -31.75 17.01
CA VAL A 785 16.26 -32.72 17.95
C VAL A 785 14.77 -32.85 17.61
N LYS A 786 14.27 -34.09 17.63
CA LYS A 786 12.91 -34.49 17.20
C LYS A 786 11.88 -34.35 18.33
N ILE A 787 10.62 -34.01 17.97
CA ILE A 787 9.42 -34.47 18.67
C ILE A 787 8.45 -35.06 17.64
N GLU A 788 7.74 -36.12 18.03
CA GLU A 788 7.10 -37.08 17.13
C GLU A 788 5.79 -36.59 16.50
N LYS A 789 5.60 -36.85 15.20
CA LYS A 789 4.28 -36.79 14.57
C LYS A 789 3.41 -37.93 15.12
N LYS A 790 2.24 -37.61 15.67
CA LYS A 790 1.10 -38.53 15.72
C LYS A 790 0.00 -38.03 14.79
N GLU A 791 -0.54 -38.95 14.01
CA GLU A 791 -1.56 -38.68 13.01
C GLU A 791 -2.89 -38.29 13.68
N GLY A 792 -3.44 -37.16 13.23
CA GLY A 792 -4.81 -36.75 13.46
C GLY A 792 -5.25 -36.01 12.21
N ASN A 793 -6.10 -36.62 11.39
CA ASN A 793 -6.41 -36.12 10.05
C ASN A 793 -7.14 -34.77 10.09
N SER A 794 -6.41 -33.68 9.87
CA SER A 794 -7.00 -32.43 9.40
C SER A 794 -6.99 -32.42 7.88
N ILE A 795 -8.15 -32.70 7.29
CA ILE A 795 -8.35 -32.68 5.85
C ILE A 795 -8.62 -31.21 5.46
N LEU A 796 -7.58 -30.43 5.19
CA LEU A 796 -7.63 -29.16 4.43
C LEU A 796 -6.21 -28.64 4.15
N SER A 797 -5.47 -29.31 3.27
CA SER A 797 -4.27 -28.73 2.63
C SER A 797 -4.08 -29.30 1.24
N HIS A 798 -4.40 -28.52 0.21
CA HIS A 798 -4.00 -28.78 -1.17
C HIS A 798 -3.41 -27.50 -1.76
N ASN A 799 -2.09 -27.35 -1.63
CA ASN A 799 -1.35 -26.46 -2.52
C ASN A 799 -1.21 -27.17 -3.87
N LYS A 800 -1.74 -26.55 -4.92
CA LYS A 800 -1.60 -26.82 -6.37
C LYS A 800 -1.17 -28.25 -6.78
N PRO A 801 -2.01 -28.90 -7.59
CA PRO A 801 -1.64 -28.98 -9.01
C PRO A 801 -2.58 -28.16 -9.89
N GLU A 802 -2.05 -27.82 -11.07
CA GLU A 802 -2.68 -27.19 -12.24
C GLU A 802 -4.23 -27.31 -12.33
N GLU A 803 -4.96 -26.28 -11.90
CA GLU A 803 -6.27 -25.96 -12.47
C GLU A 803 -6.31 -24.48 -12.89
N THR A 804 -6.71 -24.31 -14.14
CA THR A 804 -6.88 -23.07 -14.90
C THR A 804 -7.63 -21.97 -14.15
N ILE A 805 -7.02 -20.78 -14.06
CA ILE A 805 -7.73 -19.53 -13.76
C ILE A 805 -8.57 -19.17 -15.00
N MET A 806 -9.77 -19.75 -15.10
CA MET A 806 -10.73 -19.50 -16.18
C MET A 806 -12.12 -19.15 -15.63
N ASP A 807 -12.26 -17.97 -15.00
CA ASP A 807 -13.57 -17.30 -15.03
C ASP A 807 -13.54 -15.76 -15.02
N GLU A 808 -12.48 -15.11 -14.52
CA GLU A 808 -12.40 -13.63 -14.48
C GLU A 808 -11.77 -12.99 -15.74
N ASN A 809 -10.85 -13.70 -16.42
CA ASN A 809 -10.11 -13.17 -17.58
C ASN A 809 -10.83 -13.29 -18.95
N LYS A 810 -12.16 -13.47 -18.96
CA LYS A 810 -12.95 -13.64 -20.20
C LYS A 810 -13.03 -12.32 -21.00
N GLY A 811 -11.98 -12.04 -21.77
CA GLY A 811 -11.91 -10.90 -22.70
C GLY A 811 -10.53 -10.22 -22.82
N GLN A 812 -9.54 -10.60 -22.01
CA GLN A 812 -8.31 -9.82 -21.85
C GLN A 812 -7.07 -10.52 -22.44
N VAL A 813 -6.05 -9.73 -22.81
CA VAL A 813 -4.68 -10.19 -23.09
C VAL A 813 -3.81 -9.80 -21.90
N THR A 814 -3.01 -10.72 -21.38
CA THR A 814 -2.12 -10.49 -20.23
C THR A 814 -0.68 -10.76 -20.62
N GLY A 815 0.27 -10.12 -19.93
CA GLY A 815 1.69 -10.39 -20.10
C GLY A 815 2.44 -10.30 -18.79
N LYS A 816 3.64 -10.89 -18.77
CA LYS A 816 4.56 -10.82 -17.62
C LYS A 816 5.99 -10.60 -18.09
N MET A 817 6.80 -9.94 -17.27
CA MET A 817 8.23 -9.70 -17.50
C MET A 817 9.02 -10.04 -16.23
N SER A 818 10.03 -10.89 -16.38
CA SER A 818 11.07 -11.11 -15.36
C SER A 818 12.43 -10.70 -15.92
N LEU A 819 13.15 -9.85 -15.19
CA LEU A 819 14.52 -9.47 -15.51
C LEU A 819 15.49 -10.51 -14.92
N SER A 820 16.60 -10.79 -15.60
CA SER A 820 17.59 -11.78 -15.14
C SER A 820 18.19 -11.44 -13.79
N ASP A 821 18.39 -10.15 -13.54
CA ASP A 821 19.04 -9.60 -12.36
C ASP A 821 18.39 -8.26 -12.00
N ASN A 822 18.05 -8.08 -10.72
CA ASN A 822 17.53 -6.79 -10.22
C ASN A 822 18.64 -5.74 -10.01
N ARG A 823 19.91 -6.13 -10.17
CA ARG A 823 21.09 -5.24 -10.13
C ARG A 823 22.08 -5.64 -11.22
N VAL A 824 22.41 -4.70 -12.10
CA VAL A 824 23.31 -4.91 -13.24
C VAL A 824 24.34 -3.78 -13.29
N TYR A 825 25.52 -4.01 -13.86
CA TYR A 825 26.53 -2.96 -13.99
C TYR A 825 26.46 -2.26 -15.36
N VAL A 826 26.81 -0.96 -15.41
CA VAL A 826 26.86 -0.18 -16.65
C VAL A 826 27.80 -0.83 -17.66
N GLY A 827 27.23 -1.37 -18.74
CA GLY A 827 27.95 -2.08 -19.80
C GLY A 827 27.58 -3.56 -19.92
N ASP A 828 27.01 -4.16 -18.88
CA ASP A 828 26.50 -5.53 -18.91
C ASP A 828 25.10 -5.59 -19.56
N ASP A 829 24.75 -6.74 -20.11
CA ASP A 829 23.44 -6.94 -20.77
C ASP A 829 22.38 -7.33 -19.73
N ILE A 830 21.22 -6.67 -19.74
CA ILE A 830 20.04 -7.16 -19.00
C ILE A 830 19.29 -8.11 -19.93
N THR A 831 18.95 -9.31 -19.45
CA THR A 831 18.01 -10.19 -20.16
C THR A 831 16.63 -10.04 -19.54
N ALA A 832 15.63 -9.76 -20.37
CA ALA A 832 14.24 -9.69 -19.96
C ALA A 832 13.48 -10.87 -20.59
N ASP A 833 13.02 -11.78 -19.74
CA ASP A 833 12.18 -12.90 -20.10
C ASP A 833 10.74 -12.42 -20.06
N ILE A 834 10.11 -12.31 -21.23
CA ILE A 834 8.74 -11.81 -21.39
C ILE A 834 7.80 -12.93 -21.85
N ASN A 835 6.58 -12.93 -21.33
CA ASN A 835 5.51 -13.84 -21.72
C ASN A 835 4.23 -13.06 -22.05
N LEU A 836 3.45 -13.58 -22.99
CA LEU A 836 2.16 -13.04 -23.43
C LEU A 836 1.13 -14.16 -23.53
N THR A 837 -0.04 -13.97 -22.92
CA THR A 837 -1.19 -14.89 -22.95
C THR A 837 -2.41 -14.17 -23.53
N ASP A 838 -2.98 -14.69 -24.61
CA ASP A 838 -4.22 -14.19 -25.24
C ASP A 838 -5.38 -15.16 -25.05
N TYR A 839 -6.31 -14.80 -24.16
CA TYR A 839 -7.51 -15.59 -23.90
C TYR A 839 -8.58 -15.48 -25.01
N ASN A 840 -8.41 -14.60 -26.00
CA ASN A 840 -9.40 -14.32 -27.05
C ASN A 840 -9.19 -15.12 -28.36
N ASN A 841 -8.15 -15.94 -28.50
CA ASN A 841 -7.82 -16.65 -29.76
C ASN A 841 -7.67 -15.69 -30.97
N LEU A 842 -7.01 -14.54 -30.81
CA LEU A 842 -6.72 -13.68 -31.95
C LEU A 842 -5.84 -14.45 -32.96
N GLU A 843 -6.14 -14.32 -34.25
CA GLU A 843 -5.42 -15.04 -35.31
C GLU A 843 -3.90 -14.85 -35.20
N LYS A 844 -3.13 -15.91 -35.47
CA LYS A 844 -1.66 -15.94 -35.37
C LYS A 844 -1.01 -14.67 -35.92
N LYS A 845 -0.64 -13.77 -35.01
CA LYS A 845 0.05 -12.52 -35.30
C LYS A 845 1.44 -12.57 -34.68
N LYS A 846 2.41 -12.08 -35.45
CA LYS A 846 3.57 -11.43 -34.86
C LYS A 846 3.08 -10.17 -34.16
N THR A 847 3.45 -9.98 -32.90
CA THR A 847 3.20 -8.74 -32.16
C THR A 847 4.53 -8.05 -31.89
N ASN A 848 4.55 -6.73 -32.02
CA ASN A 848 5.68 -5.93 -31.59
C ASN A 848 5.68 -5.85 -30.06
N THR A 849 6.83 -6.06 -29.46
CA THR A 849 7.04 -5.97 -28.01
C THR A 849 8.06 -4.89 -27.72
N ARG A 850 7.96 -4.27 -26.55
CA ARG A 850 8.83 -3.16 -26.16
C ARG A 850 9.11 -3.20 -24.67
N ILE A 851 10.35 -2.92 -24.32
CA ILE A 851 10.76 -2.63 -22.95
C ILE A 851 11.19 -1.18 -22.89
N VAL A 852 10.54 -0.42 -22.00
CA VAL A 852 10.83 0.99 -21.75
C VAL A 852 11.46 1.11 -20.37
N LEU A 853 12.75 1.44 -20.29
CA LEU A 853 13.41 1.76 -19.01
C LEU A 853 13.37 3.27 -18.79
N ILE A 854 12.81 3.68 -17.66
CA ILE A 854 12.69 5.08 -17.23
C ILE A 854 13.52 5.25 -15.96
N ASN A 855 14.50 6.15 -15.97
CA ASN A 855 15.33 6.43 -14.80
C ASN A 855 14.51 7.13 -13.69
N LYS A 856 14.74 6.77 -12.43
CA LYS A 856 14.01 7.33 -11.28
C LYS A 856 14.49 8.73 -10.87
N ASP A 857 15.78 9.00 -11.00
CA ASP A 857 16.36 10.32 -10.70
C ASP A 857 15.91 11.37 -11.74
N ASP A 858 15.82 10.98 -13.02
CA ASP A 858 15.33 11.82 -14.13
C ASP A 858 14.43 11.02 -15.08
N ALA A 859 13.11 11.14 -14.87
CA ALA A 859 12.09 10.45 -15.65
C ALA A 859 12.10 10.75 -17.16
N ASN A 860 12.80 11.80 -17.61
CA ASN A 860 12.98 12.11 -19.03
C ASN A 860 14.06 11.24 -19.70
N ARG A 861 14.88 10.52 -18.92
CA ARG A 861 15.87 9.56 -19.43
C ARG A 861 15.19 8.23 -19.68
N ILE A 862 14.79 8.04 -20.93
CA ILE A 862 14.00 6.91 -21.38
C ILE A 862 14.80 6.12 -22.40
N TYR A 863 14.97 4.83 -22.13
CA TYR A 863 15.65 3.90 -23.02
C TYR A 863 14.64 2.87 -23.51
N ILE A 864 14.58 2.68 -24.82
CA ILE A 864 13.62 1.79 -25.49
C ILE A 864 14.40 0.63 -26.12
N THR A 865 13.94 -0.58 -25.86
CA THR A 865 14.38 -1.79 -26.58
C THR A 865 13.17 -2.46 -27.20
N ASP A 866 13.17 -2.57 -28.52
CA ASP A 866 12.12 -3.24 -29.30
C ASP A 866 12.44 -4.72 -29.51
N GLY A 867 11.37 -5.53 -29.59
CA GLY A 867 11.41 -6.94 -29.97
C GLY A 867 10.16 -7.31 -30.80
N GLU A 868 10.16 -8.53 -31.34
CA GLU A 868 8.96 -9.16 -31.88
C GLU A 868 8.65 -10.41 -31.04
N MET A 869 7.40 -10.87 -31.04
CA MET A 869 7.00 -12.17 -30.48
C MET A 869 5.98 -12.84 -31.41
N GLU A 870 6.10 -14.15 -31.62
CA GLU A 870 5.16 -14.92 -32.45
C GLU A 870 4.23 -15.79 -31.59
N LEU A 871 2.92 -15.45 -31.58
CA LEU A 871 1.90 -16.23 -30.88
C LEU A 871 1.68 -17.58 -31.57
N ALA A 872 2.30 -18.63 -31.03
CA ALA A 872 2.46 -19.93 -31.68
C ALA A 872 1.17 -20.80 -31.81
N GLY A 873 -0.02 -20.24 -31.61
CA GLY A 873 -1.31 -20.97 -31.64
C GLY A 873 -1.59 -21.81 -30.39
N SER A 874 -0.75 -21.67 -29.37
CA SER A 874 -0.88 -22.19 -28.01
C SER A 874 -1.60 -21.22 -27.05
N ASN A 875 -2.04 -20.06 -27.55
CA ASN A 875 -2.51 -18.89 -26.79
C ASN A 875 -1.53 -18.27 -25.80
N GLU A 876 -0.38 -18.90 -25.60
CA GLU A 876 0.76 -18.40 -24.84
C GLU A 876 2.02 -18.40 -25.72
N ALA A 877 2.84 -17.37 -25.56
CA ALA A 877 4.18 -17.28 -26.14
C ALA A 877 5.14 -16.62 -25.13
N GLY A 878 6.43 -16.95 -25.22
CA GLY A 878 7.49 -16.42 -24.38
C GLY A 878 8.77 -16.20 -25.17
N GLU A 879 9.47 -15.10 -24.89
CA GLU A 879 10.65 -14.66 -25.64
C GLU A 879 11.64 -13.92 -24.71
N LYS A 880 12.90 -13.80 -25.14
CA LYS A 880 13.97 -13.14 -24.37
C LYS A 880 14.45 -11.90 -25.11
N ILE A 881 14.26 -10.72 -24.52
CA ILE A 881 14.77 -9.45 -25.05
C ILE A 881 16.09 -9.10 -24.32
N THR A 882 17.13 -8.77 -25.09
CA THR A 882 18.42 -8.32 -24.54
C THR A 882 18.52 -6.79 -24.56
N VAL A 883 18.53 -6.16 -23.40
CA VAL A 883 18.65 -4.70 -23.24
C VAL A 883 20.13 -4.33 -23.02
N LYS A 884 20.64 -3.41 -23.84
CA LYS A 884 22.07 -3.02 -23.85
C LYS A 884 22.32 -1.78 -22.99
N THR A 885 22.91 -1.95 -21.80
CA THR A 885 23.09 -0.84 -20.82
C THR A 885 24.31 0.06 -21.05
N LYS A 886 25.15 -0.22 -22.06
CA LYS A 886 26.45 0.46 -22.25
C LYS A 886 26.37 1.99 -22.39
N SER A 887 25.22 2.54 -22.80
CA SER A 887 24.97 3.98 -22.90
C SER A 887 24.05 4.52 -21.81
N TYR A 888 23.78 3.73 -20.76
CA TYR A 888 22.90 4.10 -19.66
C TYR A 888 23.76 4.68 -18.53
N GLU A 889 23.16 5.54 -17.71
CA GLU A 889 23.84 6.12 -16.55
C GLU A 889 23.63 5.22 -15.32
N GLU A 890 24.42 5.46 -14.27
CA GLU A 890 24.18 4.87 -12.95
C GLU A 890 22.87 5.42 -12.37
N GLY A 891 22.07 4.56 -11.75
CA GLY A 891 20.81 4.92 -11.10
C GLY A 891 19.81 3.77 -11.06
N SER A 892 18.69 3.99 -10.39
CA SER A 892 17.58 3.04 -10.37
C SER A 892 16.58 3.34 -11.48
N TYR A 893 15.99 2.30 -12.06
CA TYR A 893 15.12 2.36 -13.23
C TYR A 893 13.80 1.62 -13.00
N ILE A 894 12.75 2.07 -13.69
CA ILE A 894 11.48 1.35 -13.85
C ILE A 894 11.44 0.84 -15.29
N ALA A 895 11.42 -0.47 -15.46
CA ALA A 895 11.20 -1.14 -16.73
C ALA A 895 9.69 -1.39 -16.91
N ILE A 896 9.12 -0.95 -18.04
CA ILE A 896 7.73 -1.19 -18.43
C ILE A 896 7.74 -2.12 -19.64
N TYR A 897 7.08 -3.27 -19.53
CA TYR A 897 6.82 -4.18 -20.65
C TYR A 897 5.54 -3.76 -21.36
N MET A 898 5.63 -3.61 -22.68
CA MET A 898 4.51 -3.31 -23.56
C MET A 898 4.45 -4.29 -24.74
N ALA A 899 3.24 -4.55 -25.25
CA ALA A 899 3.02 -5.28 -26.49
C ALA A 899 1.92 -4.63 -27.35
N GLU A 900 1.99 -4.84 -28.67
CA GLU A 900 1.00 -4.35 -29.62
C GLU A 900 -0.22 -5.27 -29.63
N ILE A 901 -1.36 -4.76 -29.13
CA ILE A 901 -2.63 -5.47 -29.06
C ILE A 901 -3.65 -4.67 -29.87
N ASN A 902 -4.25 -5.30 -30.88
CA ASN A 902 -5.23 -4.69 -31.79
C ASN A 902 -4.75 -3.40 -32.50
N GLY A 903 -3.43 -3.23 -32.66
CA GLY A 903 -2.83 -2.02 -33.25
C GLY A 903 -2.51 -0.91 -32.22
N GLU A 904 -2.68 -1.18 -30.92
CA GLU A 904 -2.29 -0.27 -29.83
C GLU A 904 -1.22 -0.93 -28.93
N MET A 905 -0.10 -0.24 -28.75
CA MET A 905 0.91 -0.54 -27.74
C MET A 905 0.32 -0.36 -26.33
N THR A 906 0.11 -1.49 -25.66
CA THR A 906 -0.49 -1.58 -24.33
C THR A 906 0.59 -2.01 -23.33
N ALA A 907 0.65 -1.36 -22.16
CA ALA A 907 1.52 -1.79 -21.07
C ALA A 907 0.90 -2.98 -20.34
N LEU A 908 1.73 -3.97 -20.01
CA LEU A 908 1.30 -5.26 -19.48
C LEU A 908 1.92 -5.58 -18.13
N ASP A 909 3.20 -5.24 -17.91
CA ASP A 909 3.90 -5.53 -16.67
C ASP A 909 5.02 -4.52 -16.37
N VAL A 910 5.51 -4.49 -15.13
CA VAL A 910 6.52 -3.54 -14.65
C VAL A 910 7.53 -4.20 -13.71
N ALA A 911 8.80 -3.82 -13.82
CA ALA A 911 9.88 -4.27 -12.94
C ALA A 911 10.80 -3.11 -12.51
N GLY A 912 11.38 -3.19 -11.31
CA GLY A 912 12.48 -2.32 -10.88
C GLY A 912 13.85 -2.93 -11.19
N ILE A 913 14.83 -2.10 -11.58
CA ILE A 913 16.23 -2.54 -11.74
C ILE A 913 17.20 -1.43 -11.33
N ASP A 914 18.26 -1.77 -10.60
CA ASP A 914 19.38 -0.87 -10.31
C ASP A 914 20.51 -1.07 -11.33
N ILE A 915 21.01 0.02 -11.92
CA ILE A 915 22.18 0.00 -12.80
C ILE A 915 23.32 0.71 -12.07
N LEU A 916 24.40 -0.02 -11.77
CA LEU A 916 25.51 0.40 -10.92
C LEU A 916 26.79 0.63 -11.74
N GLU A 917 27.68 1.56 -11.34
CA GLU A 917 29.02 1.58 -11.93
C GLU A 917 29.94 0.51 -11.33
N HIS A 918 30.77 -0.12 -12.16
CA HIS A 918 31.81 -1.02 -11.67
C HIS A 918 32.86 -0.28 -10.83
N ILE A 919 33.19 -0.87 -9.69
CA ILE A 919 34.20 -0.40 -8.75
C ILE A 919 35.44 -1.32 -8.82
N TYR A 920 36.63 -0.72 -8.86
CA TYR A 920 37.90 -1.44 -8.97
C TYR A 920 38.85 -1.07 -7.83
N ILE A 921 39.58 -2.06 -7.31
CA ILE A 921 40.50 -1.88 -6.18
C ILE A 921 41.88 -1.41 -6.66
N LEU A 922 42.32 -0.27 -6.15
CA LEU A 922 43.70 0.20 -6.23
C LEU A 922 44.45 -0.14 -4.94
N LYS A 923 45.66 -0.69 -5.06
CA LYS A 923 46.55 -0.98 -3.93
C LYS A 923 47.91 -0.34 -4.13
N VAL A 924 48.22 0.65 -3.28
CA VAL A 924 49.45 1.46 -3.37
C VAL A 924 50.38 1.05 -2.24
N THR A 925 51.64 0.73 -2.55
CA THR A 925 52.61 0.25 -1.56
C THR A 925 53.97 0.94 -1.68
N ALA A 926 54.71 1.00 -0.56
CA ALA A 926 56.09 1.48 -0.53
C ALA A 926 57.08 0.30 -0.41
N GLY A 927 58.19 0.37 -1.14
CA GLY A 927 59.38 -0.43 -0.89
C GLY A 927 60.20 0.12 0.28
N THR A 928 61.20 -0.66 0.71
CA THR A 928 62.11 -0.27 1.81
C THR A 928 62.87 1.02 1.47
N GLY A 929 62.70 2.06 2.30
CA GLY A 929 63.42 3.33 2.14
C GLY A 929 62.56 4.56 1.91
N GLY A 930 61.24 4.44 1.88
CA GLY A 930 60.33 5.57 1.83
C GLY A 930 58.93 5.19 2.27
N ASN A 931 57.98 6.10 2.06
CA ASN A 931 56.56 5.85 2.20
C ASN A 931 55.80 6.38 0.97
N VAL A 932 54.54 5.97 0.87
CA VAL A 932 53.56 6.51 -0.09
C VAL A 932 52.43 7.15 0.69
N GLU A 933 51.77 8.13 0.09
CA GLU A 933 50.46 8.58 0.58
C GLU A 933 49.45 7.45 0.40
N ASP A 934 48.59 7.21 1.40
CA ASP A 934 47.62 6.13 1.28
C ASP A 934 46.48 6.55 0.33
N LYS A 935 46.52 5.96 -0.85
CA LYS A 935 45.51 6.02 -1.92
C LYS A 935 45.06 4.61 -2.29
N SER A 936 45.21 3.65 -1.37
CA SER A 936 44.61 2.33 -1.56
C SER A 936 43.12 2.43 -1.28
N GLY A 937 42.29 1.80 -2.11
CA GLY A 937 40.84 1.89 -1.98
C GLY A 937 40.11 1.56 -3.27
N GLU A 938 38.83 1.90 -3.27
CA GLU A 938 37.87 1.61 -4.32
C GLU A 938 37.67 2.82 -5.25
N TYR A 939 37.77 2.58 -6.56
CA TYR A 939 37.71 3.63 -7.58
C TYR A 939 36.88 3.19 -8.80
N LYS A 940 36.00 4.08 -9.26
CA LYS A 940 35.27 3.96 -10.53
C LYS A 940 36.23 3.97 -11.72
N LYS A 941 35.84 3.32 -12.83
CA LYS A 941 36.58 3.34 -14.10
C LYS A 941 36.86 4.79 -14.56
N ASN A 942 37.99 5.01 -15.23
CA ASN A 942 38.44 6.32 -15.72
C ASN A 942 38.71 7.37 -14.62
N LYS A 943 38.52 7.07 -13.33
CA LYS A 943 38.87 8.00 -12.25
C LYS A 943 40.38 8.25 -12.24
N VAL A 944 40.76 9.53 -12.28
CA VAL A 944 42.17 9.94 -12.14
C VAL A 944 42.54 9.92 -10.66
N VAL A 945 43.59 9.17 -10.31
CA VAL A 945 44.14 9.07 -8.95
C VAL A 945 45.57 9.58 -8.93
N THR A 946 45.84 10.60 -8.11
CA THR A 946 47.19 11.15 -7.89
C THR A 946 47.90 10.37 -6.78
N LEU A 947 49.08 9.83 -7.10
CA LEU A 947 49.91 9.02 -6.20
C LEU A 947 51.21 9.76 -5.88
N ASN A 948 51.55 9.80 -4.59
CA ASN A 948 52.72 10.49 -4.06
C ASN A 948 53.63 9.54 -3.30
N ALA A 949 54.92 9.57 -3.61
CA ALA A 949 55.98 8.81 -2.94
C ALA A 949 57.00 9.78 -2.30
N LYS A 950 57.41 9.50 -1.06
CA LYS A 950 58.37 10.31 -0.30
C LYS A 950 59.46 9.41 0.27
N ALA A 951 60.71 9.73 -0.05
CA ALA A 951 61.86 8.98 0.43
C ALA A 951 62.16 9.31 1.90
N ASN A 952 62.58 8.30 2.66
CA ASN A 952 63.11 8.47 4.01
C ASN A 952 64.59 8.91 3.94
N LYS A 953 65.09 9.48 5.05
CA LYS A 953 66.47 9.98 5.12
C LYS A 953 67.51 8.92 4.74
N GLY A 954 68.41 9.26 3.81
CA GLY A 954 69.43 8.35 3.27
C GLY A 954 68.96 7.45 2.12
N TYR A 955 67.78 7.74 1.56
CA TYR A 955 67.24 7.12 0.36
C TYR A 955 66.74 8.19 -0.61
N VAL A 956 66.67 7.84 -1.90
CA VAL A 956 65.97 8.60 -2.93
C VAL A 956 64.89 7.73 -3.57
N PHE A 957 63.85 8.36 -4.11
CA PHE A 957 62.87 7.69 -4.96
C PHE A 957 63.57 7.21 -6.25
N ASP A 958 63.33 5.96 -6.62
CA ASP A 958 63.86 5.33 -7.85
C ASP A 958 62.78 5.36 -8.93
N LYS A 959 61.68 4.62 -8.70
CA LYS A 959 60.58 4.52 -9.66
C LYS A 959 59.28 3.95 -9.09
N TRP A 960 58.19 4.11 -9.83
CA TRP A 960 56.98 3.32 -9.69
C TRP A 960 57.07 2.01 -10.49
N VAL A 961 56.48 0.94 -9.97
CA VAL A 961 56.34 -0.37 -10.63
C VAL A 961 54.90 -0.87 -10.46
N SER A 962 54.29 -1.35 -11.55
CA SER A 962 53.03 -2.10 -11.54
C SER A 962 53.17 -3.31 -12.47
N GLU A 963 52.49 -4.39 -12.14
CA GLU A 963 52.29 -5.56 -13.02
C GLU A 963 50.97 -5.46 -13.79
N ASP A 964 50.07 -4.56 -13.38
CA ASP A 964 48.69 -4.49 -13.86
C ASP A 964 48.50 -3.38 -14.91
N ILE A 965 49.28 -2.30 -14.85
CA ILE A 965 49.25 -1.19 -15.82
C ILE A 965 50.65 -0.82 -16.34
N SER A 966 50.72 -0.39 -17.59
CA SER A 966 51.91 0.26 -18.15
C SER A 966 51.96 1.72 -17.72
N LEU A 967 53.14 2.20 -17.31
CA LEU A 967 53.39 3.59 -16.93
C LEU A 967 54.38 4.21 -17.91
N ASP A 968 54.13 5.45 -18.34
CA ASP A 968 55.04 6.17 -19.23
C ASP A 968 56.38 6.45 -18.56
N ILE A 969 57.48 6.49 -19.32
CA ILE A 969 58.83 6.64 -18.77
C ILE A 969 59.03 7.97 -18.00
N ASN A 970 58.22 8.98 -18.30
CA ASN A 970 58.15 10.26 -17.58
C ASN A 970 57.37 10.16 -16.26
N GLN A 971 56.40 9.25 -16.16
CA GLN A 971 55.67 8.96 -14.92
C GLN A 971 56.49 8.03 -14.02
N VAL A 972 57.07 6.96 -14.58
CA VAL A 972 57.87 5.95 -13.84
C VAL A 972 58.90 6.59 -12.91
N ASN A 973 59.59 7.64 -13.37
CA ASN A 973 60.67 8.32 -12.63
C ASN A 973 60.21 9.55 -11.81
N SER A 974 58.91 9.86 -11.78
CA SER A 974 58.37 10.98 -10.99
C SER A 974 57.87 10.49 -9.63
N SER A 975 58.25 11.18 -8.56
CA SER A 975 57.73 10.91 -7.21
C SER A 975 56.23 11.20 -7.05
N GLN A 976 55.65 11.94 -8.00
CA GLN A 976 54.21 12.20 -8.11
C GLN A 976 53.72 11.78 -9.50
N ILE A 977 52.70 10.93 -9.56
CA ILE A 977 52.07 10.49 -10.83
C ILE A 977 50.55 10.57 -10.75
N ASN A 978 49.91 10.68 -11.91
CA ASN A 978 48.48 10.46 -12.06
C ASN A 978 48.27 9.15 -12.82
N ILE A 979 47.47 8.23 -12.27
CA ILE A 979 46.98 7.05 -12.98
C ILE A 979 45.50 7.22 -13.30
N VAL A 980 45.05 6.65 -14.42
CA VAL A 980 43.64 6.55 -14.78
C VAL A 980 43.21 5.13 -14.43
N MET A 981 42.17 4.97 -13.61
CA MET A 981 41.75 3.65 -13.16
C MET A 981 41.17 2.82 -14.33
N PRO A 982 41.74 1.64 -14.66
CA PRO A 982 41.24 0.77 -15.71
C PRO A 982 40.04 -0.06 -15.23
N ASP A 983 39.50 -0.90 -16.12
CA ASP A 983 38.46 -1.90 -15.84
C ASP A 983 38.98 -3.17 -15.15
N LYS A 984 39.94 -3.01 -14.22
CA LYS A 984 40.48 -4.08 -13.39
C LYS A 984 41.21 -3.52 -12.16
N GLY A 985 41.40 -4.36 -11.15
CA GLY A 985 42.23 -4.01 -9.99
C GLY A 985 43.67 -3.67 -10.39
N VAL A 986 44.29 -2.72 -9.67
CA VAL A 986 45.65 -2.23 -9.93
C VAL A 986 46.49 -2.27 -8.67
N ARG A 987 47.65 -2.92 -8.75
CA ARG A 987 48.68 -2.91 -7.70
C ARG A 987 49.87 -2.09 -8.19
N ILE A 988 50.28 -1.11 -7.40
CA ILE A 988 51.38 -0.22 -7.74
C ILE A 988 52.30 0.01 -6.53
N LYS A 989 53.61 0.07 -6.79
CA LYS A 989 54.64 0.10 -5.76
C LYS A 989 55.69 1.18 -6.04
N ALA A 990 55.92 2.05 -5.08
CA ALA A 990 57.07 2.96 -5.09
C ALA A 990 58.34 2.22 -4.67
N VAL A 991 59.42 2.37 -5.43
CA VAL A 991 60.74 1.80 -5.15
C VAL A 991 61.69 2.93 -4.73
N PHE A 992 62.52 2.65 -3.73
CA PHE A 992 63.49 3.59 -3.17
C PHE A 992 64.88 2.94 -3.11
N VAL A 993 65.94 3.72 -3.34
CA VAL A 993 67.33 3.24 -3.31
C VAL A 993 68.17 4.09 -2.35
N LYS A 994 69.16 3.47 -1.70
CA LYS A 994 70.03 4.17 -0.74
C LYS A 994 70.89 5.22 -1.42
N GLU A 995 70.99 6.38 -0.79
CA GLU A 995 71.81 7.51 -1.21
C GLU A 995 73.30 7.17 -1.09
N LYS A 996 74.06 7.25 -2.19
CA LYS A 996 75.49 6.91 -2.21
C LYS A 996 76.35 8.06 -1.67
N ASN A 997 76.81 7.92 -0.43
CA ASN A 997 77.85 8.80 0.14
C ASN A 997 79.19 8.61 -0.58
N ALA A 998 79.58 9.57 -1.43
CA ALA A 998 80.89 9.63 -2.05
C ALA A 998 81.94 10.17 -1.07
N GLY A 999 82.72 9.27 -0.45
CA GLY A 999 83.79 9.63 0.48
C GLY A 999 84.98 10.32 -0.21
N ARG A 1000 85.45 11.43 0.38
CA ARG A 1000 86.71 12.10 -0.01
C ARG A 1000 87.93 11.21 0.23
N GLY A 1001 88.77 11.05 -0.78
CA GLY A 1001 90.17 10.64 -0.66
C GLY A 1001 91.03 11.54 -1.57
N LYS A 1002 92.07 12.15 -1.02
CA LYS A 1002 92.98 13.06 -1.75
C LYS A 1002 94.05 12.30 -2.52
N ASP A 1003 94.44 12.88 -3.66
CA ASP A 1003 95.81 13.06 -4.21
C ASP A 1003 96.79 11.86 -4.08
N ASP A 1004 97.52 11.43 -5.11
CA ASP A 1004 98.31 12.30 -5.99
C ASP A 1004 98.71 11.63 -7.33
N LYS A 1005 99.37 12.42 -8.19
CA LYS A 1005 99.89 12.05 -9.52
C LYS A 1005 101.01 10.99 -9.40
N ASN A 1006 101.13 10.08 -10.39
CA ASN A 1006 101.85 10.40 -11.63
C ASN A 1006 101.71 9.34 -12.74
N THR A 1007 101.91 9.80 -13.97
CA THR A 1007 101.94 9.06 -15.24
C THR A 1007 103.17 8.16 -15.41
N VAL A 1008 103.08 7.20 -16.35
CA VAL A 1008 104.05 6.80 -17.41
C VAL A 1008 103.61 5.40 -17.87
N LYS A 1009 103.00 5.28 -19.06
CA LYS A 1009 103.61 4.81 -20.33
C LYS A 1009 104.05 3.32 -20.29
N ASP A 1010 103.97 2.54 -21.37
CA ASP A 1010 103.92 2.90 -22.79
C ASP A 1010 103.40 1.70 -23.62
N ASN A 1011 102.91 1.98 -24.84
CA ASN A 1011 103.05 1.16 -26.07
C ASN A 1011 102.69 -0.36 -26.05
N LYS A 1012 101.94 -0.91 -27.03
CA LYS A 1012 102.02 -0.63 -28.48
C LYS A 1012 100.90 -1.34 -29.27
N ASN A 1013 100.48 -0.73 -30.39
CA ASN A 1013 99.84 -1.33 -31.58
C ASN A 1013 98.46 -2.00 -31.40
N LYS A 1014 97.51 -1.96 -32.36
CA LYS A 1014 97.30 -1.31 -33.68
C LYS A 1014 95.77 -1.47 -33.96
N GLU A 1015 95.06 -0.77 -34.83
CA GLU A 1015 95.34 0.14 -35.97
C GLU A 1015 94.09 1.06 -36.12
N GLU A 1016 94.25 2.37 -36.33
CA GLU A 1016 93.77 3.12 -37.54
C GLU A 1016 92.24 3.19 -37.78
N THR A 1017 91.58 4.31 -38.10
CA THR A 1017 91.95 5.71 -38.47
C THR A 1017 90.78 6.66 -38.07
N ALA A 1018 90.75 8.01 -38.19
CA ALA A 1018 91.66 9.03 -38.75
C ALA A 1018 91.36 10.47 -38.21
N ASN A 1019 92.40 11.31 -38.11
CA ASN A 1019 92.53 12.68 -38.67
C ASN A 1019 91.31 13.64 -38.79
N LYS A 1020 91.35 14.94 -38.44
CA LYS A 1020 92.37 15.97 -38.80
C LYS A 1020 92.16 17.31 -38.04
N ARG A 1021 93.26 18.03 -37.70
CA ARG A 1021 93.46 19.53 -37.62
C ARG A 1021 92.49 20.38 -36.74
N GLY A 1022 92.86 21.54 -36.18
CA GLY A 1022 94.15 22.24 -36.09
C GLY A 1022 94.06 23.75 -36.35
N GLY A 1023 94.48 24.59 -35.39
CA GLY A 1023 95.00 25.95 -35.64
C GLY A 1023 94.07 27.17 -35.47
N SER A 1024 94.35 27.95 -34.40
CA SER A 1024 94.40 29.43 -34.38
C SER A 1024 93.13 30.31 -34.55
N LYS A 1025 92.84 31.02 -33.44
CA LYS A 1025 92.47 32.45 -33.27
C LYS A 1025 91.02 32.94 -33.13
N THR A 1026 90.93 33.92 -32.22
CA THR A 1026 90.00 35.08 -32.08
C THR A 1026 88.53 34.85 -31.69
N ASP A 1027 88.28 35.04 -30.39
CA ASP A 1027 87.58 36.20 -29.80
C ASP A 1027 86.08 36.50 -30.03
N LEU A 1028 85.49 36.96 -28.89
CA LEU A 1028 84.32 37.85 -28.69
C LEU A 1028 82.88 37.28 -28.63
N ASN A 1029 82.40 37.27 -27.38
CA ASN A 1029 81.16 37.91 -26.85
C ASN A 1029 79.75 37.29 -26.99
N HIS A 1030 79.11 37.20 -25.80
CA HIS A 1030 77.71 37.54 -25.45
C HIS A 1030 76.53 36.73 -26.06
N SER A 1031 75.41 36.48 -25.35
CA SER A 1031 75.02 36.84 -23.96
C SER A 1031 73.74 36.12 -23.46
N ASN A 1032 73.64 35.95 -22.12
CA ASN A 1032 72.43 36.00 -21.25
C ASN A 1032 71.27 34.97 -21.41
N LYS A 1033 70.48 34.60 -20.38
CA LYS A 1033 70.57 34.54 -18.87
C LYS A 1033 69.38 33.66 -18.39
N ALA A 1034 69.50 32.77 -17.40
CA ALA A 1034 69.24 32.96 -15.94
C ALA A 1034 67.88 33.66 -15.63
N LYS A 1035 66.93 33.13 -14.83
CA LYS A 1035 66.96 32.58 -13.45
C LYS A 1035 67.50 33.57 -12.41
N ASN A 1036 66.72 33.96 -11.38
CA ASN A 1036 67.13 33.87 -9.95
C ASN A 1036 66.19 34.51 -8.90
N ASN A 1037 66.47 34.12 -7.65
CA ASN A 1037 65.86 34.47 -6.37
C ASN A 1037 66.61 35.61 -5.62
N VAL A 1038 65.90 36.28 -4.71
CA VAL A 1038 66.33 36.75 -3.34
C VAL A 1038 67.19 38.04 -3.15
N ALA A 1039 66.52 39.04 -2.53
CA ALA A 1039 66.87 39.95 -1.41
C ALA A 1039 67.89 41.13 -1.45
N SER A 1040 67.37 42.31 -1.07
CA SER A 1040 67.77 43.18 0.08
C SER A 1040 68.23 44.65 -0.14
N ILE A 1041 67.86 45.51 0.83
CA ILE A 1041 68.38 46.85 1.24
C ILE A 1041 67.75 48.15 0.64
N ASP A 1042 66.87 48.75 1.48
CA ASP A 1042 66.67 50.17 1.88
C ASP A 1042 66.43 51.40 0.97
N ASN A 1043 65.36 52.12 1.40
CA ASN A 1043 65.18 53.58 1.59
C ASN A 1043 64.63 54.51 0.48
N ARG A 1044 63.36 54.94 0.69
CA ARG A 1044 62.68 56.21 0.31
C ARG A 1044 62.45 56.44 -1.21
N SER A 1045 61.35 57.03 -1.71
CA SER A 1045 60.27 57.82 -1.06
C SER A 1045 59.01 57.94 -1.95
N VAL A 1046 57.83 58.09 -1.31
CA VAL A 1046 56.61 58.85 -1.74
C VAL A 1046 55.83 58.41 -3.00
N LYS A 1047 54.56 57.97 -2.75
CA LYS A 1047 53.32 57.94 -3.61
C LYS A 1047 53.42 57.32 -5.03
N GLU A 1048 52.42 56.59 -5.55
CA GLU A 1048 50.96 56.67 -5.36
C GLU A 1048 50.28 55.30 -5.67
N GLU A 1049 49.03 55.14 -5.23
CA GLU A 1049 47.98 54.17 -5.65
C GLU A 1049 48.32 52.80 -6.29
N LYS A 1050 47.93 51.69 -5.61
CA LYS A 1050 46.74 50.90 -6.01
C LYS A 1050 46.32 49.78 -5.04
N GLU A 1051 45.00 49.74 -4.81
CA GLU A 1051 44.08 48.59 -4.67
C GLU A 1051 44.34 47.40 -3.71
N SER A 1052 43.26 47.08 -2.97
CA SER A 1052 42.93 45.79 -2.32
C SER A 1052 43.68 45.36 -1.04
N GLU A 1053 43.41 46.04 0.07
CA GLU A 1053 43.15 45.36 1.35
C GLU A 1053 42.24 46.21 2.27
N SER A 1054 41.10 45.66 2.69
CA SER A 1054 40.23 46.18 3.75
C SER A 1054 39.53 44.99 4.40
N VAL A 1055 40.00 44.45 5.53
CA VAL A 1055 39.98 45.01 6.90
C VAL A 1055 38.56 45.22 7.44
N LYS A 1056 38.30 44.56 8.58
CA LYS A 1056 37.08 44.63 9.40
C LYS A 1056 36.70 46.08 9.72
N TYR A 1057 35.39 46.37 9.68
CA TYR A 1057 34.80 47.47 10.46
C TYR A 1057 33.46 47.06 11.08
N MET A 1058 33.47 46.84 12.39
CA MET A 1058 32.40 47.33 13.25
C MET A 1058 32.99 48.50 14.04
N GLU A 1059 32.45 49.71 13.87
CA GLU A 1059 32.14 50.61 14.99
C GLU A 1059 31.39 51.88 14.54
N ASN A 1060 30.51 52.35 15.44
CA ASN A 1060 30.03 53.73 15.57
C ASN A 1060 29.27 54.41 14.41
N GLY A 1061 27.95 54.18 14.42
CA GLY A 1061 27.06 55.31 14.74
C GLY A 1061 26.83 56.39 13.69
N LYS A 1062 26.68 56.02 12.41
CA LYS A 1062 25.90 56.80 11.42
C LYS A 1062 25.32 55.87 10.37
N SER A 1063 24.08 56.14 9.96
CA SER A 1063 23.46 55.43 8.82
C SER A 1063 24.27 55.71 7.55
N ILE A 1064 24.81 54.65 6.96
CA ILE A 1064 25.35 54.64 5.60
C ILE A 1064 24.40 53.71 4.82
N LEU A 1065 23.87 54.22 3.71
CA LEU A 1065 23.01 53.44 2.81
C LEU A 1065 23.78 52.21 2.32
N SER A 1066 23.25 51.02 2.60
CA SER A 1066 23.62 49.81 1.86
C SER A 1066 23.14 49.97 0.41
N PRO A 1067 24.01 49.75 -0.59
CA PRO A 1067 23.67 50.00 -1.98
C PRO A 1067 22.57 49.05 -2.48
N THR A 1068 21.64 49.58 -3.27
CA THR A 1068 20.62 48.78 -3.98
C THR A 1068 21.13 48.38 -5.37
N THR A 1069 20.43 47.49 -6.08
CA THR A 1069 20.86 46.99 -7.40
C THR A 1069 20.94 48.15 -8.43
N GLY A 1070 20.09 49.17 -8.30
CA GLY A 1070 20.17 50.42 -9.07
C GLY A 1070 21.46 51.23 -8.90
N ASP A 1071 22.12 51.15 -7.72
CA ASP A 1071 23.40 51.83 -7.47
C ASP A 1071 24.57 51.16 -8.22
N PHE A 1072 24.41 49.90 -8.66
CA PHE A 1072 25.40 49.21 -9.49
C PHE A 1072 25.22 49.50 -10.99
N ILE A 1073 23.98 49.65 -11.46
CA ILE A 1073 23.67 50.04 -12.86
C ILE A 1073 24.18 51.47 -13.15
N THR A 1074 24.12 52.37 -12.16
CA THR A 1074 24.77 53.69 -12.27
C THR A 1074 26.30 53.62 -12.17
N ARG A 1075 26.87 52.57 -11.59
CA ARG A 1075 28.31 52.42 -11.38
C ARG A 1075 29.08 52.07 -12.65
N ASP A 1076 28.48 51.35 -13.60
CA ASP A 1076 29.11 51.12 -14.91
C ASP A 1076 29.02 52.36 -15.81
N ASN A 1077 27.95 53.15 -15.72
CA ASN A 1077 27.91 54.51 -16.27
C ASN A 1077 29.00 55.42 -15.67
N ILE A 1078 29.25 55.33 -14.36
CA ILE A 1078 30.35 56.06 -13.69
C ILE A 1078 31.72 55.52 -14.13
N ARG A 1079 31.90 54.20 -14.29
CA ARG A 1079 33.13 53.61 -14.84
C ARG A 1079 33.38 54.05 -16.27
N ILE A 1080 32.35 54.08 -17.12
CA ILE A 1080 32.43 54.57 -18.50
C ILE A 1080 32.73 56.07 -18.49
N MET A 1081 32.11 56.89 -17.63
CA MET A 1081 32.48 58.30 -17.48
C MET A 1081 33.92 58.51 -16.98
N ILE A 1082 34.41 57.67 -16.06
CA ILE A 1082 35.81 57.69 -15.61
C ILE A 1082 36.74 57.21 -16.73
N LEU A 1083 36.35 56.22 -17.53
CA LEU A 1083 37.09 55.76 -18.70
C LEU A 1083 37.15 56.85 -19.77
N ILE A 1084 36.05 57.54 -20.03
CA ILE A 1084 35.96 58.69 -20.94
C ILE A 1084 36.78 59.87 -20.41
N GLN A 1085 36.77 60.15 -19.11
CA GLN A 1085 37.65 61.16 -18.50
C GLN A 1085 39.13 60.76 -18.59
N CYS A 1086 39.47 59.49 -18.39
CA CYS A 1086 40.83 58.97 -18.57
C CYS A 1086 41.26 59.02 -20.04
N ILE A 1087 40.38 58.66 -20.99
CA ILE A 1087 40.62 58.75 -22.42
C ILE A 1087 40.76 60.23 -22.85
N ALA A 1088 39.94 61.13 -22.31
CA ALA A 1088 40.06 62.57 -22.54
C ALA A 1088 41.39 63.11 -21.97
N LEU A 1089 41.80 62.70 -20.76
CA LEU A 1089 43.11 63.02 -20.18
C LEU A 1089 44.26 62.45 -21.00
N ILE A 1090 44.14 61.24 -21.53
CA ILE A 1090 45.12 60.61 -22.43
C ILE A 1090 45.19 61.38 -23.76
N ILE A 1091 44.05 61.77 -24.34
CA ILE A 1091 43.98 62.59 -25.58
C ILE A 1091 44.59 63.98 -25.34
N ILE A 1092 44.31 64.62 -24.20
CA ILE A 1092 44.93 65.89 -23.80
C ILE A 1092 46.44 65.71 -23.60
N CYS A 1093 46.89 64.64 -22.92
CA CYS A 1093 48.31 64.32 -22.76
C CYS A 1093 48.98 64.03 -24.11
N VAL A 1094 48.34 63.34 -25.04
CA VAL A 1094 48.84 63.08 -26.39
C VAL A 1094 48.87 64.35 -27.24
N ALA A 1095 47.90 65.26 -27.09
CA ALA A 1095 47.88 66.57 -27.73
C ALA A 1095 49.00 67.48 -27.20
N LEU A 1096 49.19 67.54 -25.88
CA LEU A 1096 50.30 68.25 -25.23
C LEU A 1096 51.67 67.66 -25.64
N LYS A 1097 51.77 66.33 -25.75
CA LYS A 1097 52.97 65.63 -26.25
C LYS A 1097 53.20 65.84 -27.76
N LYS A 1098 52.17 66.18 -28.53
CA LYS A 1098 52.28 66.65 -29.93
C LYS A 1098 52.72 68.12 -30.01
N ASN A 1099 52.27 69.00 -29.11
CA ASN A 1099 52.76 70.38 -29.05
C ASN A 1099 54.23 70.45 -28.62
N ASN A 1100 54.64 69.71 -27.57
CA ASN A 1100 56.04 69.66 -27.17
C ASN A 1100 56.97 69.08 -28.25
N ARG A 1101 56.45 68.24 -29.17
CA ARG A 1101 57.22 67.79 -30.35
C ARG A 1101 57.37 68.85 -31.44
N LYS A 1102 56.44 69.80 -31.56
CA LYS A 1102 56.58 70.93 -32.49
C LYS A 1102 57.51 72.03 -31.97
N GLU A 1103 57.65 72.18 -30.65
CA GLU A 1103 58.62 73.13 -30.08
C GLU A 1103 60.06 72.58 -30.04
N GLN A 1104 60.27 71.26 -30.10
CA GLN A 1104 61.61 70.65 -30.10
C GLN A 1104 62.24 70.47 -31.49
N GLU A 1105 61.51 70.69 -32.59
CA GLU A 1105 62.06 70.73 -33.96
C GLU A 1105 62.42 72.16 -34.42
N GLY A 1106 62.41 73.14 -33.51
CA GLY A 1106 62.73 74.55 -33.77
C GLY A 1106 64.11 75.03 -33.31
N VAL A 1107 64.95 74.16 -32.74
CA VAL A 1107 66.30 74.52 -32.26
C VAL A 1107 67.34 73.45 -32.62
N GLN A 1108 67.63 73.33 -33.92
CA GLN A 1108 69.00 73.12 -34.43
C GLN A 1108 69.14 73.61 -35.87
#